data_AF-A0A7C6RY11-F1
#
_entry.id   AF-A0A7C6RY11-F1
#
_cell.length_a   1.000
_cell.length_b   1.000
_cell.length_c   1.000
_cell.angle_alpha   90.00
_cell.angle_beta   90.00
_cell.angle_gamma   90.00
#
_symmetry.space_group_name_H-M   'P 1'
#
loop_
_entity.id
_entity.type
_entity.pdbx_description
1 polymer ?
#
loop_
_entity_poly.entity_id
_entity_poly.type
_entity_poly.pdbx_seq_one_letter_code
_entity_poly.pdbx_strand_id
1 'polypeptide(L)'
;MTGFELRSWVCVLWLLGHEPTALATDSSAPPAAPAPTTRLLLHDFERIASPIPGVAMSGWTAEPGARTGRVWYRLEPARRPGGGRALYLHYRFASAATGDLGWQLSLPGLDAAAYDHLEFWIRGDDRTGYADALKVEFRQPLAGAPPGLLRQGSAVVTGITGDWQHFRIPLNFMSGIADWRRLRQFGIVLQPRRSPATMGAYWLDDIALVKTGRPGPSIRDPVIPPQKTAWENGVGGKAAAQPYIRARLAGWPERLLVTPAELPADDQAFLWRLARDTWRGLAALSDREHGLPFDTVRLGGSLAPERAWLGDYTNVTNVGLYLMVIVAARELGLIGAADAGARLNRTLDTLERLETWRGFFYNYYDTTTLERTSHFVSFVDSAWLTAGLMVVRNAVPELAGRCSRLIEQEDYRVFYDPVEQLMVHGYYVNLPSRSEYSYGLLYSEARLGSLIAIGKGEAPVEHWYRMARTFPASFDWQSQSPKRRVDRTVGGYTFPGGHYSWKGLKYVPSWGGSLFEALMPLLVLDELRHAPASLGRNAVAHTQIQRRFALEQLRYPVWGLSPSSTPAGDGYGEYGVRILGARGYRAGAVTPHAAALALLTEPEAAVANLRQLAERYPLYGDFGFYDAVDPRGGRVAYNYLALNQSMILLALANHLRDGVIQRHFAADPIVQRVLPLLGTERLFD
;
A
#
# COMPACT_ATOMS: atom_id res chain seq x y z
N MET A 1 18.59 6.14 2.66
CA MET A 1 17.16 6.39 2.28
C MET A 1 16.81 5.92 0.87
N THR A 2 17.57 4.97 0.30
CA THR A 2 17.33 4.39 -1.03
C THR A 2 16.38 3.17 -0.96
N GLY A 3 15.30 3.29 -0.18
CA GLY A 3 14.29 2.23 0.02
C GLY A 3 12.96 2.45 -0.72
N PHE A 4 12.85 3.49 -1.55
CA PHE A 4 11.55 3.95 -2.07
C PHE A 4 11.26 3.55 -3.53
N GLU A 5 11.42 2.29 -3.94
CA GLU A 5 11.12 1.87 -5.33
C GLU A 5 10.26 0.59 -5.47
N LEU A 6 8.95 0.81 -5.68
CA LEU A 6 8.01 0.12 -6.60
C LEU A 6 7.98 -1.43 -6.70
N ARG A 7 7.00 -2.02 -6.01
CA ARG A 7 5.86 -2.78 -6.60
C ARG A 7 4.81 -3.30 -5.58
N SER A 8 4.42 -2.51 -4.58
CA SER A 8 3.45 -2.98 -3.56
C SER A 8 2.45 -1.92 -3.12
N TRP A 9 1.86 -1.20 -4.07
CA TRP A 9 0.99 -0.04 -3.75
C TRP A 9 -0.38 -0.12 -4.40
N VAL A 10 -1.01 -1.30 -4.31
CA VAL A 10 -2.42 -1.53 -3.95
C VAL A 10 -2.50 -3.01 -3.51
N CYS A 11 -1.83 -3.39 -2.41
CA CYS A 11 -2.08 -4.72 -1.85
C CYS A 11 -3.49 -4.84 -1.24
N VAL A 12 -4.26 -3.75 -1.16
CA VAL A 12 -5.70 -3.79 -0.85
C VAL A 12 -6.54 -4.35 -2.00
N LEU A 13 -6.04 -4.49 -3.25
CA LEU A 13 -6.88 -4.93 -4.40
C LEU A 13 -6.21 -5.79 -5.50
N TRP A 14 -4.98 -6.30 -5.34
CA TRP A 14 -4.28 -7.04 -6.42
C TRP A 14 -4.34 -8.58 -6.37
N LEU A 15 -5.45 -9.15 -5.87
CA LEU A 15 -5.78 -10.59 -6.03
C LEU A 15 -7.04 -10.84 -6.87
N LEU A 16 -7.39 -9.91 -7.75
CA LEU A 16 -8.47 -10.08 -8.73
C LEU A 16 -7.92 -10.49 -10.11
N GLY A 17 -7.99 -11.79 -10.37
CA GLY A 17 -8.26 -12.38 -11.68
C GLY A 17 -7.49 -11.84 -12.88
N HIS A 18 -6.33 -12.43 -13.15
CA HIS A 18 -5.89 -12.63 -14.53
C HIS A 18 -5.60 -14.12 -14.73
N GLU A 19 -6.47 -14.80 -15.47
CA GLU A 19 -6.05 -15.99 -16.22
C GLU A 19 -4.92 -15.58 -17.17
N PRO A 20 -3.85 -16.39 -17.31
CA PRO A 20 -2.84 -16.10 -18.30
C PRO A 20 -3.43 -16.31 -19.69
N THR A 21 -3.72 -15.22 -20.40
CA THR A 21 -3.90 -15.27 -21.86
C THR A 21 -2.62 -15.82 -22.47
N ALA A 22 -2.73 -16.99 -23.10
CA ALA A 22 -1.66 -17.61 -23.86
C ALA A 22 -1.17 -16.63 -24.94
N LEU A 23 0.08 -16.18 -24.81
CA LEU A 23 0.76 -15.47 -25.88
C LEU A 23 1.04 -16.48 -27.00
N ALA A 24 0.52 -16.19 -28.19
CA ALA A 24 0.82 -16.91 -29.40
C ALA A 24 2.35 -16.96 -29.60
N THR A 25 2.87 -18.17 -29.76
CA THR A 25 4.28 -18.45 -29.98
C THR A 25 4.66 -18.04 -31.40
N ASP A 26 5.45 -16.98 -31.52
CA ASP A 26 6.13 -16.64 -32.76
C ASP A 26 7.33 -17.60 -32.92
N SER A 27 7.32 -18.41 -33.98
CA SER A 27 8.25 -19.52 -34.18
C SER A 27 9.53 -19.06 -34.87
N SER A 28 10.48 -18.58 -34.08
CA SER A 28 11.90 -18.66 -34.44
C SER A 28 12.74 -18.73 -33.18
N ALA A 29 12.92 -19.94 -32.64
CA ALA A 29 13.71 -20.18 -31.44
C ALA A 29 15.21 -19.96 -31.76
N PRO A 30 15.92 -19.06 -31.05
CA PRO A 30 17.38 -19.05 -31.06
C PRO A 30 17.91 -20.35 -30.42
N PRO A 31 19.15 -20.77 -30.74
CA PRO A 31 19.69 -22.05 -30.29
C PRO A 31 19.62 -22.22 -28.77
N ALA A 32 19.23 -23.41 -28.33
CA ALA A 32 19.06 -23.77 -26.93
C ALA A 32 20.34 -23.48 -26.13
N ALA A 33 20.20 -22.65 -25.10
CA ALA A 33 21.27 -22.43 -24.13
C ALA A 33 21.59 -23.76 -23.41
N PRO A 34 22.87 -24.04 -23.09
CA PRO A 34 23.25 -25.22 -22.34
C PRO A 34 22.49 -25.30 -21.00
N ALA A 35 22.21 -26.52 -20.53
CA ALA A 35 21.55 -26.73 -19.25
C ALA A 35 22.31 -25.99 -18.13
N PRO A 36 21.62 -25.17 -17.30
CA PRO A 36 22.29 -24.39 -16.28
C PRO A 36 22.97 -25.31 -15.27
N THR A 37 24.23 -25.00 -14.94
CA THR A 37 24.96 -25.66 -13.87
C THR A 37 24.20 -25.54 -12.55
N THR A 38 24.38 -26.51 -11.64
CA THR A 38 23.75 -26.46 -10.31
C THR A 38 24.22 -25.28 -9.46
N ARG A 39 25.37 -24.70 -9.81
CA ARG A 39 25.99 -23.55 -9.15
C ARG A 39 26.59 -22.59 -10.19
N LEU A 40 26.31 -21.30 -10.03
CA LEU A 40 26.90 -20.20 -10.78
C LEU A 40 27.70 -19.33 -9.82
N LEU A 41 29.02 -19.44 -9.90
CA LEU A 41 29.94 -18.64 -9.11
C LEU A 41 30.01 -17.21 -9.68
N LEU A 42 29.62 -16.21 -8.89
CA LEU A 42 29.73 -14.80 -9.25
C LEU A 42 31.15 -14.28 -8.97
N HIS A 43 31.75 -14.68 -7.84
CA HIS A 43 33.12 -14.30 -7.47
C HIS A 43 33.67 -15.20 -6.34
N ASP A 44 34.90 -15.68 -6.46
CA ASP A 44 35.63 -16.51 -5.47
C ASP A 44 36.81 -15.78 -4.80
N PHE A 45 37.08 -14.53 -5.20
CA PHE A 45 38.09 -13.65 -4.60
C PHE A 45 39.54 -14.17 -4.58
N GLU A 46 39.84 -15.24 -5.32
CA GLU A 46 41.21 -15.72 -5.54
C GLU A 46 42.02 -14.76 -6.43
N ARG A 47 41.30 -14.03 -7.31
CA ARG A 47 41.85 -13.01 -8.23
C ARG A 47 40.90 -11.82 -8.32
N ILE A 48 41.40 -10.68 -8.81
CA ILE A 48 40.57 -9.47 -8.97
C ILE A 48 39.45 -9.71 -9.99
N ALA A 49 39.75 -10.37 -11.10
CA ALA A 49 38.79 -10.67 -12.14
C ALA A 49 37.80 -11.75 -11.68
N SER A 50 36.51 -11.52 -11.92
CA SER A 50 35.46 -12.52 -11.73
C SER A 50 35.55 -13.61 -12.82
N PRO A 51 35.11 -14.85 -12.53
CA PRO A 51 34.92 -15.88 -13.56
C PRO A 51 33.84 -15.51 -14.59
N ILE A 52 32.99 -14.52 -14.30
CA ILE A 52 31.98 -14.00 -15.23
C ILE A 52 32.52 -12.75 -15.93
N PRO A 53 32.63 -12.74 -17.28
CA PRO A 53 33.08 -11.57 -18.02
C PRO A 53 32.26 -10.31 -17.73
N GLY A 54 32.94 -9.18 -17.53
CA GLY A 54 32.32 -7.87 -17.30
C GLY A 54 31.82 -7.64 -15.87
N VAL A 55 31.96 -8.62 -14.96
CA VAL A 55 31.71 -8.42 -13.54
C VAL A 55 32.91 -7.71 -12.90
N ALA A 56 32.64 -6.59 -12.23
CA ALA A 56 33.64 -5.76 -11.58
C ALA A 56 33.23 -5.42 -10.14
N MET A 57 34.23 -5.28 -9.26
CA MET A 57 34.04 -4.93 -7.85
C MET A 57 34.15 -3.42 -7.67
N SER A 58 33.27 -2.83 -6.87
CA SER A 58 33.37 -1.41 -6.49
C SER A 58 32.78 -1.13 -5.11
N GLY A 59 33.35 -0.14 -4.42
CA GLY A 59 32.71 0.46 -3.25
C GLY A 59 31.77 1.59 -3.68
N TRP A 60 30.72 1.82 -2.90
CA TRP A 60 29.77 2.91 -3.14
C TRP A 60 29.35 3.55 -1.81
N THR A 61 28.89 4.80 -1.89
CA THR A 61 28.27 5.51 -0.78
C THR A 61 26.90 6.03 -1.23
N ALA A 62 25.96 6.19 -0.32
CA ALA A 62 24.69 6.83 -0.61
C ALA A 62 24.90 8.25 -1.18
N GLU A 63 23.85 8.74 -1.83
CA GLU A 63 23.82 9.92 -2.72
C GLU A 63 24.51 11.19 -2.21
N PRO A 64 24.87 12.11 -3.14
CA PRO A 64 25.43 13.42 -2.80
C PRO A 64 24.61 14.17 -1.74
N GLY A 65 25.27 14.60 -0.66
CA GLY A 65 24.65 15.30 0.47
C GLY A 65 24.33 14.41 1.68
N ALA A 66 24.35 13.08 1.54
CA ALA A 66 24.28 12.19 2.68
C ALA A 66 25.64 12.10 3.40
N ARG A 67 25.66 12.27 4.72
CA ARG A 67 26.84 11.90 5.52
C ARG A 67 26.87 10.39 5.61
N THR A 68 27.87 9.76 5.00
CA THR A 68 27.96 8.30 4.86
C THR A 68 29.20 7.78 5.58
N GLY A 69 30.38 8.00 5.02
CA GLY A 69 31.63 7.41 5.47
C GLY A 69 32.48 6.95 4.31
N ARG A 70 33.27 5.91 4.53
CA ARG A 70 34.13 5.29 3.52
C ARG A 70 34.14 3.77 3.67
N VAL A 71 34.41 3.13 2.54
CA VAL A 71 34.57 1.68 2.43
C VAL A 71 35.81 1.39 1.61
N TRP A 72 36.53 0.36 2.04
CA TRP A 72 37.75 -0.11 1.40
C TRP A 72 37.64 -1.62 1.26
N TYR A 73 38.20 -2.14 0.18
CA TYR A 73 38.22 -3.57 -0.05
C TYR A 73 39.53 -3.99 -0.70
N ARG A 74 40.02 -5.17 -0.34
CA ARG A 74 41.24 -5.77 -0.88
C ARG A 74 41.15 -7.29 -0.80
N LEU A 75 41.89 -7.97 -1.68
CA LEU A 75 42.03 -9.42 -1.62
C LEU A 75 43.18 -9.76 -0.68
N GLU A 76 42.91 -10.56 0.35
CA GLU A 76 43.87 -10.90 1.39
C GLU A 76 43.93 -12.41 1.59
N PRO A 77 45.09 -12.99 1.95
CA PRO A 77 45.16 -14.40 2.32
C PRO A 77 44.23 -14.70 3.49
N ALA A 78 43.36 -15.69 3.33
CA ALA A 78 42.41 -16.06 4.36
C ALA A 78 42.34 -17.58 4.49
N ARG A 79 42.50 -18.09 5.72
CA ARG A 79 42.40 -19.52 6.02
C ARG A 79 40.94 -19.95 6.12
N ARG A 80 40.23 -20.00 4.99
CA ARG A 80 38.96 -20.72 4.87
C ARG A 80 39.26 -22.16 4.44
N PRO A 81 38.48 -23.16 4.87
CA PRO A 81 38.59 -24.51 4.30
C PRO A 81 38.39 -24.47 2.77
N GLY A 82 39.44 -24.78 2.01
CA GLY A 82 39.40 -24.88 0.54
C GLY A 82 39.69 -23.59 -0.25
N GLY A 83 39.89 -22.45 0.40
CA GLY A 83 40.19 -21.16 -0.24
C GLY A 83 41.60 -20.65 0.08
N GLY A 84 42.21 -19.91 -0.85
CA GLY A 84 43.51 -19.27 -0.69
C GLY A 84 43.41 -17.80 -0.25
N ARG A 85 42.48 -17.05 -0.84
CA ARG A 85 42.26 -15.62 -0.57
C ARG A 85 40.77 -15.33 -0.39
N ALA A 86 40.47 -14.22 0.25
CA ALA A 86 39.11 -13.71 0.40
C ALA A 86 39.07 -12.19 0.25
N LEU A 87 37.87 -11.64 0.04
CA LEU A 87 37.64 -10.20 0.07
C LEU A 87 37.63 -9.72 1.51
N TYR A 88 38.60 -8.90 1.89
CA TYR A 88 38.56 -8.14 3.14
C TYR A 88 37.88 -6.79 2.90
N LEU A 89 36.68 -6.62 3.44
CA LEU A 89 35.84 -5.43 3.33
C LEU A 89 35.88 -4.66 4.65
N HIS A 90 36.49 -3.48 4.67
CA HIS A 90 36.59 -2.60 5.83
C HIS A 90 35.78 -1.32 5.60
N TYR A 91 35.05 -0.86 6.62
CA TYR A 91 34.23 0.34 6.54
C TYR A 91 34.39 1.22 7.76
N ARG A 92 34.13 2.52 7.56
CA ARG A 92 34.00 3.52 8.62
C ARG A 92 32.92 4.50 8.27
N PHE A 93 31.91 4.61 9.13
CA PHE A 93 30.88 5.63 9.03
C PHE A 93 31.42 7.00 9.46
N ALA A 94 30.90 8.05 8.83
CA ALA A 94 31.10 9.41 9.32
C ALA A 94 30.38 9.60 10.66
N SER A 95 30.79 10.59 11.46
CA SER A 95 30.04 10.95 12.66
C SER A 95 28.62 11.38 12.28
N ALA A 96 27.62 10.82 12.97
CA ALA A 96 26.19 10.98 12.67
C ALA A 96 25.82 10.63 11.22
N ALA A 97 26.44 9.59 10.65
CA ALA A 97 26.10 9.11 9.32
C ALA A 97 24.62 8.68 9.22
N THR A 98 23.95 9.14 8.17
CA THR A 98 22.55 8.83 7.87
C THR A 98 22.36 8.12 6.55
N GLY A 99 23.40 8.09 5.70
CA GLY A 99 23.38 7.40 4.42
C GLY A 99 24.08 6.05 4.50
N ASP A 100 23.49 5.06 3.85
CA ASP A 100 24.10 3.75 3.68
C ASP A 100 25.39 3.86 2.84
N LEU A 101 26.25 2.88 2.96
CA LEU A 101 27.38 2.69 2.06
C LEU A 101 27.54 1.19 1.81
N GLY A 102 28.39 0.80 0.89
CA GLY A 102 28.52 -0.62 0.63
C GLY A 102 29.56 -0.99 -0.41
N TRP A 103 29.54 -2.27 -0.73
CA TRP A 103 30.38 -2.87 -1.76
C TRP A 103 29.48 -3.64 -2.72
N GLN A 104 29.86 -3.73 -3.98
CA GLN A 104 29.04 -4.37 -5.01
C GLN A 104 29.85 -5.08 -6.08
N LEU A 105 29.19 -6.04 -6.73
CA LEU A 105 29.53 -6.61 -8.03
C LEU A 105 28.64 -5.98 -9.10
N SER A 106 29.22 -5.45 -10.18
CA SER A 106 28.46 -5.16 -11.40
C SER A 106 28.08 -6.47 -12.08
N LEU A 107 26.82 -6.62 -12.45
CA LEU A 107 26.32 -7.79 -13.18
C LEU A 107 25.77 -7.26 -14.51
N PRO A 108 26.46 -7.39 -15.66
CA PRO A 108 26.00 -6.73 -16.90
C PRO A 108 24.82 -7.46 -17.56
N GLY A 109 23.66 -7.51 -16.90
CA GLY A 109 22.45 -8.15 -17.41
C GLY A 109 22.39 -9.64 -17.13
N LEU A 110 22.91 -10.09 -15.99
CA LEU A 110 22.98 -11.50 -15.62
C LEU A 110 21.57 -12.14 -15.59
N ASP A 111 21.45 -13.33 -16.18
CA ASP A 111 20.26 -14.16 -16.06
C ASP A 111 20.45 -15.17 -14.92
N ALA A 112 19.66 -14.98 -13.86
CA ALA A 112 19.64 -15.84 -12.68
C ALA A 112 18.35 -16.67 -12.58
N ALA A 113 17.50 -16.72 -13.62
CA ALA A 113 16.18 -17.36 -13.55
C ALA A 113 16.21 -18.87 -13.27
N ALA A 114 17.36 -19.52 -13.50
CA ALA A 114 17.55 -20.96 -13.23
C ALA A 114 17.89 -21.28 -11.76
N TYR A 115 18.22 -20.28 -10.94
CA TYR A 115 18.70 -20.44 -9.57
C TYR A 115 17.63 -20.06 -8.57
N ASP A 116 17.71 -20.63 -7.36
CA ASP A 116 16.71 -20.42 -6.32
C ASP A 116 17.29 -19.94 -4.98
N HIS A 117 18.62 -19.98 -4.79
CA HIS A 117 19.28 -19.39 -3.64
C HIS A 117 20.53 -18.59 -4.01
N LEU A 118 20.83 -17.59 -3.18
CA LEU A 118 22.14 -16.99 -3.02
C LEU A 118 22.91 -17.76 -1.94
N GLU A 119 24.19 -18.06 -2.16
CA GLU A 119 25.08 -18.55 -1.12
C GLU A 119 26.41 -17.78 -1.12
N PHE A 120 27.00 -17.64 0.05
CA PHE A 120 28.33 -17.06 0.23
C PHE A 120 28.88 -17.39 1.61
N TRP A 121 30.19 -17.25 1.75
CA TRP A 121 30.89 -17.35 3.02
C TRP A 121 31.18 -15.98 3.59
N ILE A 122 31.01 -15.83 4.89
CA ILE A 122 31.29 -14.59 5.60
C ILE A 122 31.85 -14.89 6.99
N ARG A 123 32.71 -14.01 7.49
CA ARG A 123 33.04 -13.87 8.91
C ARG A 123 33.30 -12.41 9.26
N GLY A 124 32.98 -12.03 10.48
CA GLY A 124 33.41 -10.78 11.08
C GLY A 124 34.90 -10.77 11.42
N ASP A 125 35.48 -9.58 11.54
CA ASP A 125 36.83 -9.36 12.04
C ASP A 125 36.80 -8.85 13.49
N ASP A 126 37.04 -9.74 14.45
CA ASP A 126 37.02 -9.42 15.89
C ASP A 126 37.99 -8.30 16.28
N ARG A 127 39.09 -8.12 15.53
CA ARG A 127 40.08 -7.07 15.80
C ARG A 127 39.56 -5.67 15.48
N THR A 128 38.75 -5.55 14.43
CA THR A 128 38.24 -4.27 13.93
C THR A 128 36.79 -4.02 14.38
N GLY A 129 36.09 -5.06 14.83
CA GLY A 129 34.67 -5.04 15.12
C GLY A 129 33.81 -5.27 13.87
N TYR A 130 32.55 -5.63 14.07
CA TYR A 130 31.58 -5.85 12.99
C TYR A 130 30.14 -5.80 13.54
N ALA A 131 29.16 -5.65 12.64
CA ALA A 131 27.75 -5.86 12.97
C ALA A 131 27.39 -7.34 12.76
N ASP A 132 26.64 -7.93 13.68
CA ASP A 132 26.15 -9.31 13.59
C ASP A 132 25.05 -9.48 12.52
N ALA A 133 24.54 -8.37 11.99
CA ALA A 133 23.59 -8.34 10.89
C ALA A 133 24.07 -7.45 9.73
N LEU A 134 23.78 -7.88 8.50
CA LEU A 134 24.19 -7.21 7.27
C LEU A 134 23.14 -7.41 6.18
N LYS A 135 22.82 -6.35 5.42
CA LYS A 135 21.89 -6.43 4.30
C LYS A 135 22.63 -6.84 3.02
N VAL A 136 22.08 -7.81 2.30
CA VAL A 136 22.45 -8.18 0.93
C VAL A 136 21.34 -7.77 -0.02
N GLU A 137 21.68 -7.37 -1.24
CA GLU A 137 20.67 -7.01 -2.23
C GLU A 137 21.09 -7.32 -3.67
N PHE A 138 20.09 -7.57 -4.51
CA PHE A 138 20.23 -7.52 -5.95
C PHE A 138 19.46 -6.34 -6.51
N ARG A 139 19.97 -5.76 -7.58
CA ARG A 139 19.29 -4.69 -8.33
C ARG A 139 19.11 -5.05 -9.78
N GLN A 140 18.00 -4.64 -10.37
CA GLN A 140 17.70 -4.82 -11.80
C GLN A 140 16.97 -3.58 -12.35
N PRO A 141 16.93 -3.38 -13.68
CA PRO A 141 16.16 -2.29 -14.26
C PRO A 141 14.70 -2.38 -13.86
N LEU A 142 14.14 -1.24 -13.46
CA LEU A 142 12.71 -1.14 -13.21
C LEU A 142 11.99 -1.00 -14.55
N ALA A 143 11.22 -2.02 -14.94
CA ALA A 143 10.48 -2.03 -16.19
C ALA A 143 9.44 -0.88 -16.22
N GLY A 144 9.46 -0.07 -17.28
CA GLY A 144 8.54 1.07 -17.45
C GLY A 144 8.96 2.35 -16.71
N ALA A 145 10.11 2.37 -16.04
CA ALA A 145 10.68 3.57 -15.42
C ALA A 145 11.69 4.26 -16.36
N PRO A 146 12.03 5.54 -16.10
CA PRO A 146 13.13 6.22 -16.81
C PRO A 146 14.44 5.40 -16.76
N PRO A 147 15.29 5.48 -17.81
CA PRO A 147 16.56 4.77 -17.83
C PRO A 147 17.41 5.08 -16.60
N GLY A 148 17.94 4.05 -15.93
CA GLY A 148 18.79 4.19 -14.75
C GLY A 148 18.11 3.88 -13.42
N LEU A 149 16.77 3.90 -13.35
CA LEU A 149 16.06 3.43 -12.15
C LEU A 149 16.20 1.92 -11.99
N LEU A 150 16.64 1.50 -10.80
CA LEU A 150 16.79 0.10 -10.46
C LEU A 150 15.85 -0.25 -9.32
N ARG A 151 15.04 -1.28 -9.52
CA ARG A 151 14.38 -1.97 -8.40
C ARG A 151 15.37 -2.88 -7.72
N GLN A 152 15.20 -3.02 -6.41
CA GLN A 152 16.03 -3.90 -5.58
C GLN A 152 15.18 -4.95 -4.91
N GLY A 153 15.77 -6.10 -4.61
CA GLY A 153 15.25 -7.04 -3.63
C GLY A 153 16.39 -7.43 -2.70
N SER A 154 16.08 -7.62 -1.43
CA SER A 154 17.07 -7.71 -0.38
C SER A 154 16.71 -8.71 0.71
N ALA A 155 17.73 -9.16 1.42
CA ALA A 155 17.58 -9.93 2.64
C ALA A 155 18.56 -9.41 3.68
N VAL A 156 18.21 -9.55 4.96
CA VAL A 156 19.13 -9.30 6.06
C VAL A 156 19.69 -10.64 6.53
N VAL A 157 21.00 -10.74 6.53
CA VAL A 157 21.75 -11.86 7.08
C VAL A 157 22.08 -11.52 8.52
N THR A 158 21.71 -12.38 9.46
CA THR A 158 21.88 -12.18 10.90
C THR A 158 22.69 -13.30 11.53
N GLY A 159 23.29 -13.05 12.69
CA GLY A 159 24.07 -14.05 13.42
C GLY A 159 25.48 -14.26 12.85
N ILE A 160 26.04 -13.22 12.22
CA ILE A 160 27.43 -13.22 11.76
C ILE A 160 28.34 -13.27 12.98
N THR A 161 29.34 -14.16 12.98
CA THR A 161 30.33 -14.31 14.06
C THR A 161 31.74 -14.05 13.54
N GLY A 162 32.73 -14.08 14.44
CA GLY A 162 34.14 -14.04 14.09
C GLY A 162 34.63 -15.29 13.33
N ASP A 163 33.83 -16.36 13.24
CA ASP A 163 34.14 -17.60 12.54
C ASP A 163 33.58 -17.62 11.12
N TRP A 164 34.21 -18.40 10.23
CA TRP A 164 33.70 -18.61 8.87
C TRP A 164 32.36 -19.34 8.90
N GLN A 165 31.32 -18.66 8.40
CA GLN A 165 29.97 -19.18 8.26
C GLN A 165 29.57 -19.20 6.79
N HIS A 166 28.82 -20.24 6.41
CA HIS A 166 28.22 -20.36 5.09
C HIS A 166 26.75 -20.01 5.17
N PHE A 167 26.34 -18.94 4.48
CA PHE A 167 24.94 -18.56 4.39
C PHE A 167 24.34 -19.01 3.06
N ARG A 168 23.09 -19.48 3.13
CA ARG A 168 22.27 -19.81 1.97
C ARG A 168 20.90 -19.17 2.15
N ILE A 169 20.52 -18.32 1.20
CA ILE A 169 19.36 -17.43 1.30
C ILE A 169 18.43 -17.69 0.11
N PRO A 170 17.16 -18.07 0.33
CA PRO A 170 16.20 -18.20 -0.76
C PRO A 170 16.03 -16.88 -1.50
N LEU A 171 16.12 -16.91 -2.83
CA LEU A 171 15.89 -15.72 -3.66
C LEU A 171 14.46 -15.19 -3.51
N ASN A 172 13.50 -16.06 -3.17
CA ASN A 172 12.11 -15.69 -2.91
C ASN A 172 11.94 -14.72 -1.72
N PHE A 173 12.92 -14.62 -0.81
CA PHE A 173 12.88 -13.64 0.30
C PHE A 173 13.23 -12.23 -0.17
N MET A 174 13.89 -12.09 -1.32
CA MET A 174 14.28 -10.81 -1.93
C MET A 174 13.15 -10.27 -2.80
N SER A 175 12.02 -9.99 -2.14
CA SER A 175 10.70 -9.84 -2.77
C SER A 175 10.56 -8.70 -3.80
N GLY A 176 11.42 -7.68 -3.76
CA GLY A 176 11.44 -6.62 -4.78
C GLY A 176 11.98 -7.06 -6.16
N ILE A 177 12.57 -8.26 -6.27
CA ILE A 177 12.96 -8.86 -7.56
C ILE A 177 11.90 -9.87 -8.00
N ALA A 178 11.13 -9.45 -9.00
CA ALA A 178 10.05 -10.26 -9.58
C ALA A 178 10.49 -11.23 -10.68
N ASP A 179 11.54 -10.82 -11.38
CA ASP A 179 12.12 -11.44 -12.55
C ASP A 179 13.63 -11.41 -12.30
N TRP A 180 14.24 -12.59 -12.27
CA TRP A 180 15.67 -12.78 -11.97
C TRP A 180 16.53 -12.67 -13.24
N ARG A 181 15.95 -12.23 -14.36
CA ARG A 181 16.69 -11.89 -15.58
C ARG A 181 17.19 -10.45 -15.51
N ARG A 182 18.29 -10.17 -16.21
CA ARG A 182 18.85 -8.83 -16.39
C ARG A 182 19.28 -8.15 -15.08
N LEU A 183 19.78 -8.92 -14.11
CA LEU A 183 20.36 -8.36 -12.90
C LEU A 183 21.52 -7.42 -13.26
N ARG A 184 21.63 -6.32 -12.52
CA ARG A 184 22.61 -5.24 -12.73
C ARG A 184 23.65 -5.17 -11.65
N GLN A 185 23.29 -5.49 -10.41
CA GLN A 185 24.19 -5.39 -9.27
C GLN A 185 23.85 -6.48 -8.25
N PHE A 186 24.88 -7.02 -7.62
CA PHE A 186 24.80 -7.65 -6.30
C PHE A 186 25.52 -6.74 -5.31
N GLY A 187 24.93 -6.51 -4.13
CA GLY A 187 25.45 -5.55 -3.16
C GLY A 187 25.45 -6.07 -1.73
N ILE A 188 26.50 -5.69 -1.00
CA ILE A 188 26.60 -5.70 0.45
C ILE A 188 26.32 -4.28 0.95
N VAL A 189 25.30 -4.12 1.79
CA VAL A 189 24.84 -2.81 2.27
C VAL A 189 25.13 -2.68 3.77
N LEU A 190 25.90 -1.66 4.11
CA LEU A 190 26.28 -1.30 5.47
C LEU A 190 25.45 -0.09 5.89
N GLN A 191 24.60 -0.30 6.90
CA GLN A 191 23.62 0.68 7.33
C GLN A 191 24.07 1.32 8.65
N PRO A 192 24.50 2.60 8.68
CA PRO A 192 25.06 3.22 9.88
C PRO A 192 24.10 3.17 11.06
N ARG A 193 22.80 3.29 10.80
CA ARG A 193 21.75 3.29 11.83
C ARG A 193 21.45 1.89 12.40
N ARG A 194 21.85 0.82 11.71
CA ARG A 194 21.69 -0.58 12.15
C ARG A 194 23.00 -1.19 12.66
N SER A 195 24.11 -0.50 12.47
CA SER A 195 25.41 -0.97 12.90
C SER A 195 25.64 -0.60 14.36
N PRO A 196 26.01 -1.56 15.23
CA PRO A 196 26.40 -1.26 16.61
C PRO A 196 27.76 -0.53 16.68
N ALA A 197 28.53 -0.57 15.60
CA ALA A 197 29.86 0.04 15.52
C ALA A 197 29.93 1.11 14.42
N THR A 198 30.70 2.18 14.67
CA THR A 198 30.96 3.23 13.68
C THR A 198 31.99 2.81 12.62
N MET A 199 32.66 1.68 12.82
CA MET A 199 33.57 1.05 11.87
C MET A 199 33.60 -0.45 12.10
N GLY A 200 34.04 -1.20 11.09
CA GLY A 200 34.19 -2.64 11.21
C GLY A 200 34.72 -3.28 9.93
N ALA A 201 34.92 -4.59 9.97
CA ALA A 201 35.34 -5.35 8.80
C ALA A 201 34.73 -6.74 8.71
N TYR A 202 34.58 -7.22 7.48
CA TYR A 202 34.14 -8.55 7.13
C TYR A 202 35.11 -9.20 6.15
N TRP A 203 35.24 -10.51 6.25
CA TRP A 203 35.80 -11.33 5.20
C TRP A 203 34.65 -11.99 4.43
N LEU A 204 34.68 -11.92 3.10
CA LEU A 204 33.68 -12.48 2.22
C LEU A 204 34.35 -13.42 1.22
N ASP A 205 33.70 -14.56 0.96
CA ASP A 205 34.18 -15.53 0.00
C ASP A 205 33.04 -16.24 -0.75
N ASP A 206 33.33 -16.75 -1.95
CA ASP A 206 32.50 -17.71 -2.69
C ASP A 206 31.04 -17.29 -2.96
N ILE A 207 30.83 -16.08 -3.49
CA ILE A 207 29.49 -15.57 -3.81
C ILE A 207 28.95 -16.32 -5.01
N ALA A 208 27.88 -17.08 -4.84
CA ALA A 208 27.29 -17.90 -5.89
C ALA A 208 25.77 -17.92 -5.85
N LEU A 209 25.17 -18.20 -7.00
CA LEU A 209 23.77 -18.57 -7.15
C LEU A 209 23.67 -20.09 -7.31
N VAL A 210 22.74 -20.73 -6.61
CA VAL A 210 22.58 -22.19 -6.64
C VAL A 210 21.15 -22.61 -6.93
N LYS A 211 21.02 -23.76 -7.60
CA LYS A 211 19.75 -24.42 -7.88
C LYS A 211 19.61 -25.63 -6.96
N THR A 212 18.78 -25.49 -5.94
CA THR A 212 18.50 -26.54 -4.95
C THR A 212 17.29 -27.39 -5.31
N GLY A 213 16.39 -26.86 -6.16
CA GLY A 213 15.09 -27.47 -6.46
C GLY A 213 14.04 -27.23 -5.36
N ARG A 214 14.35 -26.42 -4.34
CA ARG A 214 13.46 -26.12 -3.21
C ARG A 214 13.47 -24.61 -2.91
N PRO A 215 12.84 -23.77 -3.75
CA PRO A 215 12.98 -22.31 -3.69
C PRO A 215 12.45 -21.64 -2.42
N GLY A 216 11.80 -22.39 -1.52
CA GLY A 216 11.15 -21.86 -0.34
C GLY A 216 9.89 -21.05 -0.67
N PRO A 217 9.19 -20.55 0.36
CA PRO A 217 7.97 -19.79 0.15
C PRO A 217 8.24 -18.44 -0.52
N SER A 218 7.25 -17.89 -1.21
CA SER A 218 7.26 -16.60 -1.89
C SER A 218 6.15 -15.68 -1.39
N ILE A 219 6.33 -14.37 -1.54
CA ILE A 219 5.23 -13.39 -1.35
C ILE A 219 4.05 -13.60 -2.30
N ARG A 220 4.25 -14.42 -3.37
CA ARG A 220 3.23 -14.74 -4.37
C ARG A 220 2.51 -16.06 -4.13
N ASP A 221 2.90 -16.81 -3.10
CA ASP A 221 2.26 -18.09 -2.81
C ASP A 221 0.79 -17.83 -2.46
N PRO A 222 -0.16 -18.49 -3.16
CA PRO A 222 -1.56 -18.33 -2.86
C PRO A 222 -1.88 -19.00 -1.53
N VAL A 223 -2.77 -18.40 -0.75
CA VAL A 223 -3.44 -19.13 0.31
C VAL A 223 -4.54 -19.96 -0.31
N ILE A 224 -4.49 -21.28 -0.11
CA ILE A 224 -5.54 -22.19 -0.54
C ILE A 224 -6.40 -22.50 0.70
N PRO A 225 -7.59 -21.89 0.84
CA PRO A 225 -8.50 -22.17 1.95
C PRO A 225 -9.08 -23.60 1.82
N PRO A 226 -8.71 -24.56 2.70
CA PRO A 226 -9.09 -25.96 2.54
C PRO A 226 -10.59 -26.20 2.65
N GLN A 227 -11.30 -25.53 3.57
CA GLN A 227 -12.75 -25.74 3.73
C GLN A 227 -13.51 -25.18 2.54
N LYS A 228 -13.11 -23.99 2.06
CA LYS A 228 -13.66 -23.38 0.84
C LYS A 228 -13.44 -24.28 -0.36
N THR A 229 -12.21 -24.78 -0.55
CA THR A 229 -11.88 -25.66 -1.68
C THR A 229 -12.71 -26.95 -1.63
N ALA A 230 -12.86 -27.55 -0.45
CA ALA A 230 -13.68 -28.74 -0.26
C ALA A 230 -15.17 -28.46 -0.54
N TRP A 231 -15.69 -27.32 -0.07
CA TRP A 231 -17.06 -26.88 -0.32
C TRP A 231 -17.32 -26.64 -1.80
N GLU A 232 -16.45 -25.87 -2.48
CA GLU A 232 -16.53 -25.62 -3.92
C GLU A 232 -16.53 -26.94 -4.70
N ASN A 233 -15.62 -27.86 -4.40
CA ASN A 233 -15.58 -29.17 -5.06
C ASN A 233 -16.86 -29.99 -4.80
N GLY A 234 -17.41 -29.92 -3.59
CA GLY A 234 -18.67 -30.58 -3.23
C GLY A 234 -19.89 -30.10 -4.01
N VAL A 235 -19.89 -28.84 -4.48
CA VAL A 235 -20.97 -28.26 -5.28
C VAL A 235 -20.70 -28.27 -6.80
N GLY A 236 -19.61 -28.89 -7.26
CA GLY A 236 -19.26 -28.99 -8.69
C GLY A 236 -18.23 -27.96 -9.19
N GLY A 237 -17.47 -27.35 -8.27
CA GLY A 237 -16.38 -26.42 -8.54
C GLY A 237 -16.77 -24.94 -8.41
N LYS A 238 -15.79 -24.05 -8.60
CA LYS A 238 -15.92 -22.58 -8.42
C LYS A 238 -17.07 -21.95 -9.21
N ALA A 239 -17.23 -22.34 -10.47
CA ALA A 239 -18.31 -21.82 -11.32
C ALA A 239 -19.69 -22.23 -10.78
N ALA A 240 -19.82 -23.48 -10.32
CA ALA A 240 -21.05 -24.01 -9.75
C ALA A 240 -21.34 -23.46 -8.33
N ALA A 241 -20.32 -22.92 -7.65
CA ALA A 241 -20.46 -22.25 -6.35
C ALA A 241 -21.10 -20.85 -6.44
N GLN A 242 -20.98 -20.15 -7.58
CA GLN A 242 -21.45 -18.76 -7.75
C GLN A 242 -22.95 -18.55 -7.44
N PRO A 243 -23.90 -19.42 -7.85
CA PRO A 243 -25.29 -19.32 -7.43
C PRO A 243 -25.48 -19.34 -5.90
N TYR A 244 -24.71 -20.17 -5.19
CA TYR A 244 -24.77 -20.26 -3.74
C TYR A 244 -24.20 -19.01 -3.07
N ILE A 245 -23.09 -18.48 -3.58
CA ILE A 245 -22.52 -17.20 -3.11
C ILE A 245 -23.53 -16.07 -3.32
N ARG A 246 -24.16 -15.98 -4.50
CA ARG A 246 -25.20 -14.98 -4.79
C ARG A 246 -26.40 -15.08 -3.85
N ALA A 247 -26.82 -16.30 -3.49
CA ALA A 247 -27.91 -16.52 -2.55
C ALA A 247 -27.62 -15.94 -1.14
N ARG A 248 -26.35 -15.69 -0.81
CA ARG A 248 -25.94 -15.08 0.46
C ARG A 248 -25.99 -13.55 0.46
N LEU A 249 -26.09 -12.88 -0.68
CA LEU A 249 -26.27 -11.42 -0.71
C LEU A 249 -27.54 -11.02 0.05
N ALA A 250 -27.51 -9.98 0.86
CA ALA A 250 -28.70 -9.48 1.55
C ALA A 250 -29.77 -8.88 0.60
N GLY A 251 -29.40 -8.49 -0.62
CA GLY A 251 -30.34 -8.01 -1.63
C GLY A 251 -29.72 -7.90 -3.03
N TRP A 252 -30.53 -7.48 -4.01
CA TRP A 252 -30.15 -7.31 -5.41
C TRP A 252 -30.80 -6.05 -5.99
N PRO A 253 -30.15 -5.31 -6.91
CA PRO A 253 -30.77 -4.14 -7.53
C PRO A 253 -31.90 -4.56 -8.48
N GLU A 254 -32.99 -3.78 -8.51
CA GLU A 254 -34.16 -4.03 -9.35
C GLU A 254 -34.06 -3.31 -10.70
N ARG A 255 -33.35 -2.18 -10.72
CA ARG A 255 -33.09 -1.36 -11.91
C ARG A 255 -31.61 -1.09 -12.07
N LEU A 256 -31.16 -1.21 -13.32
CA LEU A 256 -29.76 -0.95 -13.68
C LEU A 256 -29.49 0.55 -13.65
N LEU A 257 -30.43 1.36 -14.13
CA LEU A 257 -30.25 2.80 -14.26
C LEU A 257 -31.44 3.53 -13.65
N VAL A 258 -31.13 4.62 -12.96
CA VAL A 258 -32.09 5.65 -12.55
C VAL A 258 -31.96 6.80 -13.54
N THR A 259 -33.08 7.29 -14.07
CA THR A 259 -33.01 8.41 -15.02
C THR A 259 -32.66 9.71 -14.29
N PRO A 260 -31.90 10.64 -14.91
CA PRO A 260 -31.56 11.91 -14.25
C PRO A 260 -32.78 12.73 -13.82
N ALA A 261 -33.91 12.61 -14.53
CA ALA A 261 -35.16 13.28 -14.19
C ALA A 261 -35.80 12.80 -12.87
N GLU A 262 -35.45 11.60 -12.40
CA GLU A 262 -35.90 11.07 -11.10
C GLU A 262 -35.06 11.57 -9.91
N LEU A 263 -33.92 12.19 -10.18
CA LEU A 263 -33.04 12.73 -9.14
C LEU A 263 -33.55 14.12 -8.71
N PRO A 264 -33.60 14.42 -7.40
CA PRO A 264 -34.07 15.73 -6.93
C PRO A 264 -33.27 16.88 -7.53
N ALA A 265 -33.97 17.95 -7.94
CA ALA A 265 -33.34 19.16 -8.48
C ALA A 265 -32.66 20.00 -7.38
N ASP A 266 -33.16 19.93 -6.14
CA ASP A 266 -32.52 20.54 -4.98
C ASP A 266 -31.27 19.76 -4.57
N ASP A 267 -30.16 20.47 -4.33
CA ASP A 267 -28.85 19.88 -4.02
C ASP A 267 -28.86 19.08 -2.72
N GLN A 268 -29.50 19.60 -1.68
CA GLN A 268 -29.58 18.93 -0.40
C GLN A 268 -30.42 17.64 -0.51
N ALA A 269 -31.57 17.72 -1.17
CA ALA A 269 -32.43 16.56 -1.45
C ALA A 269 -31.71 15.51 -2.33
N PHE A 270 -30.90 15.93 -3.29
CA PHE A 270 -30.08 15.04 -4.11
C PHE A 270 -29.05 14.30 -3.27
N LEU A 271 -28.35 14.98 -2.37
CA LEU A 271 -27.38 14.33 -1.47
C LEU A 271 -28.05 13.35 -0.51
N TRP A 272 -29.22 13.68 0.02
CA TRP A 272 -30.03 12.73 0.83
C TRP A 272 -30.47 11.52 0.02
N ARG A 273 -30.88 11.73 -1.24
CA ARG A 273 -31.22 10.65 -2.18
C ARG A 273 -30.02 9.73 -2.40
N LEU A 274 -28.85 10.31 -2.69
CA LEU A 274 -27.61 9.56 -2.90
C LEU A 274 -27.21 8.77 -1.65
N ALA A 275 -27.27 9.38 -0.46
CA ALA A 275 -26.96 8.69 0.78
C ALA A 275 -27.86 7.46 1.01
N ARG A 276 -29.17 7.61 0.77
CA ARG A 276 -30.14 6.51 0.88
C ARG A 276 -29.85 5.38 -0.11
N ASP A 277 -29.61 5.71 -1.37
CA ASP A 277 -29.38 4.71 -2.41
C ASP A 277 -28.04 3.98 -2.18
N THR A 278 -26.98 4.70 -1.82
CA THR A 278 -25.67 4.10 -1.48
C THR A 278 -25.77 3.20 -0.25
N TRP A 279 -26.52 3.60 0.81
CA TRP A 279 -26.78 2.73 1.96
C TRP A 279 -27.52 1.45 1.55
N ARG A 280 -28.58 1.57 0.73
CA ARG A 280 -29.31 0.39 0.22
C ARG A 280 -28.36 -0.57 -0.49
N GLY A 281 -27.44 -0.05 -1.29
CA GLY A 281 -26.39 -0.84 -1.94
C GLY A 281 -25.46 -1.56 -0.98
N LEU A 282 -24.86 -0.83 -0.04
CA LEU A 282 -23.96 -1.41 0.97
C LEU A 282 -24.65 -2.46 1.83
N ALA A 283 -25.90 -2.22 2.22
CA ALA A 283 -26.69 -3.18 2.99
C ALA A 283 -27.06 -4.42 2.15
N ALA A 284 -27.44 -4.25 0.88
CA ALA A 284 -27.82 -5.35 -0.01
C ALA A 284 -26.63 -6.20 -0.45
N LEU A 285 -25.49 -5.57 -0.74
CA LEU A 285 -24.27 -6.22 -1.22
C LEU A 285 -23.34 -6.67 -0.08
N SER A 286 -23.95 -7.11 1.03
CA SER A 286 -23.28 -7.72 2.18
C SER A 286 -23.72 -9.17 2.34
N ASP A 287 -22.85 -9.98 2.94
CA ASP A 287 -23.15 -11.36 3.29
C ASP A 287 -24.19 -11.40 4.41
N ARG A 288 -25.35 -12.00 4.13
CA ARG A 288 -26.48 -12.00 5.07
C ARG A 288 -26.23 -12.81 6.34
N GLU A 289 -25.32 -13.78 6.30
CA GLU A 289 -25.06 -14.67 7.45
C GLU A 289 -23.97 -14.12 8.36
N HIS A 290 -22.81 -13.75 7.80
CA HIS A 290 -21.64 -13.26 8.53
C HIS A 290 -21.60 -11.74 8.65
N GLY A 291 -22.42 -11.01 7.89
CA GLY A 291 -22.47 -9.55 7.97
C GLY A 291 -21.20 -8.87 7.47
N LEU A 292 -20.44 -9.53 6.58
CA LEU A 292 -19.26 -8.97 5.94
C LEU A 292 -19.64 -8.35 4.58
N PRO A 293 -19.10 -7.17 4.22
CA PRO A 293 -19.31 -6.60 2.89
C PRO A 293 -18.56 -7.42 1.84
N PHE A 294 -19.19 -7.73 0.71
CA PHE A 294 -18.47 -8.28 -0.44
C PHE A 294 -17.58 -7.21 -1.04
N ASP A 295 -16.32 -7.53 -1.34
CA ASP A 295 -15.37 -6.53 -1.84
C ASP A 295 -15.80 -5.92 -3.17
N THR A 296 -16.18 -6.78 -4.12
CA THR A 296 -16.47 -6.40 -5.51
C THR A 296 -17.69 -7.14 -6.04
N VAL A 297 -18.65 -6.40 -6.61
CA VAL A 297 -19.77 -6.95 -7.39
C VAL A 297 -19.73 -6.34 -8.78
N ARG A 298 -19.60 -7.18 -9.82
CA ARG A 298 -19.55 -6.77 -11.23
C ARG A 298 -20.83 -7.18 -11.92
N LEU A 299 -21.65 -6.21 -12.32
CA LEU A 299 -22.91 -6.48 -13.02
C LEU A 299 -22.74 -6.65 -14.53
N GLY A 300 -21.65 -6.14 -15.11
CA GLY A 300 -21.41 -6.23 -16.56
C GLY A 300 -22.49 -5.53 -17.40
N GLY A 301 -23.14 -4.49 -16.85
CA GLY A 301 -24.22 -3.77 -17.53
C GLY A 301 -25.54 -4.55 -17.61
N SER A 302 -25.72 -5.58 -16.79
CA SER A 302 -26.93 -6.42 -16.76
C SER A 302 -27.35 -6.72 -15.32
N LEU A 303 -28.66 -6.73 -15.05
CA LEU A 303 -29.19 -7.17 -13.75
C LEU A 303 -29.40 -8.69 -13.66
N ALA A 304 -29.28 -9.41 -14.77
CA ALA A 304 -29.38 -10.86 -14.81
C ALA A 304 -28.32 -11.47 -13.86
N PRO A 305 -28.69 -12.05 -12.71
CA PRO A 305 -27.74 -12.45 -11.67
C PRO A 305 -26.69 -13.45 -12.15
N GLU A 306 -27.04 -14.30 -13.12
CA GLU A 306 -26.15 -15.28 -13.74
C GLU A 306 -25.02 -14.65 -14.56
N ARG A 307 -25.18 -13.39 -14.98
CA ARG A 307 -24.13 -12.62 -15.69
C ARG A 307 -23.25 -11.81 -14.76
N ALA A 308 -23.66 -11.68 -13.49
CA ALA A 308 -22.89 -10.95 -12.51
C ALA A 308 -21.81 -11.83 -11.88
N TRP A 309 -20.66 -11.22 -11.62
CA TRP A 309 -19.56 -11.83 -10.90
C TRP A 309 -19.44 -11.21 -9.50
N LEU A 310 -19.37 -12.06 -8.49
CA LEU A 310 -19.18 -11.65 -7.09
C LEU A 310 -17.79 -12.11 -6.64
N GLY A 311 -17.02 -11.17 -6.07
CA GLY A 311 -15.85 -11.51 -5.29
C GLY A 311 -16.31 -11.99 -3.92
N ASP A 312 -16.23 -13.30 -3.69
CA ASP A 312 -16.65 -13.98 -2.46
C ASP A 312 -15.68 -13.80 -1.28
N TYR A 313 -14.97 -12.68 -1.27
CA TYR A 313 -14.01 -12.30 -0.25
C TYR A 313 -14.26 -10.85 0.19
N THR A 314 -13.66 -10.49 1.32
CA THR A 314 -13.60 -9.13 1.83
C THR A 314 -12.19 -8.78 2.24
N ASN A 315 -11.91 -7.50 2.43
CA ASN A 315 -10.67 -7.02 3.04
C ASN A 315 -10.95 -6.29 4.36
N VAL A 316 -9.93 -6.19 5.19
CA VAL A 316 -10.08 -5.63 6.55
C VAL A 316 -10.40 -4.14 6.54
N THR A 317 -9.93 -3.38 5.54
CA THR A 317 -10.36 -1.98 5.33
C THR A 317 -11.87 -1.88 5.11
N ASN A 318 -12.46 -2.74 4.26
CA ASN A 318 -13.89 -2.76 3.95
C ASN A 318 -14.69 -3.06 5.21
N VAL A 319 -14.23 -3.98 6.07
CA VAL A 319 -14.89 -4.26 7.34
C VAL A 319 -14.87 -3.03 8.25
N GLY A 320 -13.71 -2.39 8.40
CA GLY A 320 -13.58 -1.15 9.18
C GLY A 320 -14.50 -0.03 8.70
N LEU A 321 -14.54 0.21 7.38
CA LEU A 321 -15.44 1.18 6.77
C LEU A 321 -16.90 0.79 6.89
N TYR A 322 -17.24 -0.50 6.78
CA TYR A 322 -18.61 -0.97 6.92
C TYR A 322 -19.16 -0.76 8.34
N LEU A 323 -18.33 -0.96 9.37
CA LEU A 323 -18.68 -0.60 10.75
C LEU A 323 -19.03 0.90 10.86
N MET A 324 -18.22 1.79 10.27
CA MET A 324 -18.52 3.22 10.24
C MET A 324 -19.77 3.55 9.42
N VAL A 325 -19.99 2.84 8.32
CA VAL A 325 -21.16 2.98 7.43
C VAL A 325 -22.46 2.65 8.18
N ILE A 326 -22.47 1.62 9.03
CA ILE A 326 -23.64 1.30 9.85
C ILE A 326 -23.92 2.42 10.85
N VAL A 327 -22.88 2.98 11.49
CA VAL A 327 -23.01 4.16 12.36
C VAL A 327 -23.54 5.35 11.56
N ALA A 328 -22.96 5.65 10.39
CA ALA A 328 -23.38 6.73 9.52
C ALA A 328 -24.85 6.60 9.10
N ALA A 329 -25.30 5.39 8.73
CA ALA A 329 -26.70 5.13 8.38
C ALA A 329 -27.65 5.40 9.55
N ARG A 330 -27.27 5.06 10.79
CA ARG A 330 -28.03 5.42 12.00
C ARG A 330 -28.09 6.93 12.20
N GLU A 331 -26.95 7.63 12.12
CA GLU A 331 -26.87 9.09 12.32
C GLU A 331 -27.59 9.90 11.23
N LEU A 332 -27.68 9.33 10.03
CA LEU A 332 -28.48 9.87 8.93
C LEU A 332 -29.98 9.56 9.07
N GLY A 333 -30.38 8.67 9.98
CA GLY A 333 -31.76 8.21 10.15
C GLY A 333 -32.24 7.24 9.06
N LEU A 334 -31.30 6.62 8.33
CA LEU A 334 -31.60 5.61 7.31
C LEU A 334 -31.98 4.25 7.94
N ILE A 335 -31.51 4.01 9.17
CA ILE A 335 -31.87 2.86 10.01
C ILE A 335 -32.02 3.28 11.48
N GLY A 336 -32.80 2.51 12.24
CA GLY A 336 -32.94 2.71 13.69
C GLY A 336 -31.78 2.12 14.51
N ALA A 337 -31.70 2.49 15.78
CA ALA A 337 -30.65 2.02 16.70
C ALA A 337 -30.61 0.49 16.87
N ALA A 338 -31.77 -0.16 16.90
CA ALA A 338 -31.85 -1.62 17.04
C ALA A 338 -31.28 -2.36 15.81
N ASP A 339 -31.58 -1.90 14.59
CA ASP A 339 -31.04 -2.48 13.35
C ASP A 339 -29.52 -2.25 13.27
N ALA A 340 -29.07 -1.03 13.56
CA ALA A 340 -27.65 -0.71 13.62
C ALA A 340 -26.91 -1.62 14.62
N GLY A 341 -27.45 -1.79 15.83
CA GLY A 341 -26.88 -2.68 16.85
C GLY A 341 -26.85 -4.14 16.41
N ALA A 342 -27.90 -4.65 15.77
CA ALA A 342 -27.93 -6.03 15.28
C ALA A 342 -26.89 -6.28 14.17
N ARG A 343 -26.72 -5.33 13.25
CA ARG A 343 -25.71 -5.41 12.17
C ARG A 343 -24.29 -5.35 12.72
N LEU A 344 -24.02 -4.40 13.61
CA LEU A 344 -22.71 -4.26 14.26
C LEU A 344 -22.34 -5.52 15.05
N ASN A 345 -23.28 -6.08 15.83
CA ASN A 345 -23.04 -7.33 16.55
C ASN A 345 -22.68 -8.46 15.59
N ARG A 346 -23.43 -8.65 14.51
CA ARG A 346 -23.12 -9.70 13.52
C ARG A 346 -21.72 -9.56 12.92
N THR A 347 -21.32 -8.35 12.54
CA THR A 347 -19.98 -8.12 11.98
C THR A 347 -18.88 -8.33 13.04
N LEU A 348 -19.10 -7.90 14.28
CA LEU A 348 -18.15 -8.10 15.39
C LEU A 348 -18.04 -9.58 15.79
N ASP A 349 -19.16 -10.32 15.84
CA ASP A 349 -19.19 -11.76 16.11
C ASP A 349 -18.37 -12.52 15.06
N THR A 350 -18.43 -12.07 13.81
CA THR A 350 -17.61 -12.63 12.73
C THR A 350 -16.13 -12.29 12.92
N LEU A 351 -15.78 -11.03 13.19
CA LEU A 351 -14.39 -10.62 13.43
C LEU A 351 -13.75 -11.43 14.57
N GLU A 352 -14.48 -11.65 15.67
CA GLU A 352 -14.00 -12.42 16.82
C GLU A 352 -13.72 -13.91 16.48
N ARG A 353 -14.17 -14.41 15.33
CA ARG A 353 -13.94 -15.78 14.85
C ARG A 353 -12.86 -15.90 13.76
N LEU A 354 -12.43 -14.80 13.15
CA LEU A 354 -11.44 -14.85 12.07
C LEU A 354 -10.07 -15.25 12.61
N GLU A 355 -9.32 -16.03 11.81
CA GLU A 355 -7.92 -16.32 12.10
C GLU A 355 -7.12 -15.01 12.16
N THR A 356 -6.32 -14.81 13.20
CA THR A 356 -5.43 -13.66 13.33
C THR A 356 -3.98 -14.10 13.47
N TRP A 357 -3.05 -13.20 13.12
CA TRP A 357 -1.64 -13.33 13.41
C TRP A 357 -1.22 -12.27 14.43
N ARG A 358 -0.90 -12.69 15.65
CA ARG A 358 -0.52 -11.80 16.77
C ARG A 358 -1.56 -10.67 17.01
N GLY A 359 -2.84 -11.03 16.97
CA GLY A 359 -3.95 -10.08 17.15
C GLY A 359 -4.32 -9.30 15.90
N PHE A 360 -3.48 -9.26 14.87
CA PHE A 360 -3.79 -8.62 13.60
C PHE A 360 -4.56 -9.54 12.65
N PHE A 361 -5.49 -8.94 11.92
CA PHE A 361 -6.20 -9.61 10.84
C PHE A 361 -5.34 -9.67 9.56
N TYR A 362 -5.47 -10.77 8.81
CA TYR A 362 -4.91 -10.88 7.47
C TYR A 362 -5.66 -9.94 6.53
N ASN A 363 -5.00 -9.53 5.44
CA ASN A 363 -5.57 -8.56 4.52
C ASN A 363 -6.93 -9.00 3.92
N TYR A 364 -7.08 -10.30 3.61
CA TYR A 364 -8.30 -10.84 3.00
C TYR A 364 -8.82 -12.11 3.66
N TYR A 365 -10.14 -12.24 3.64
CA TYR A 365 -10.88 -13.42 4.09
C TYR A 365 -11.98 -13.78 3.10
N ASP A 366 -12.24 -15.07 2.97
CA ASP A 366 -13.44 -15.58 2.30
C ASP A 366 -14.69 -15.26 3.14
N THR A 367 -15.73 -14.74 2.49
CA THR A 367 -16.98 -14.34 3.16
C THR A 367 -17.90 -15.51 3.50
N THR A 368 -17.66 -16.68 2.91
CA THR A 368 -18.50 -17.88 3.06
C THR A 368 -17.95 -18.84 4.11
N THR A 369 -16.65 -19.10 4.13
CA THR A 369 -16.01 -20.03 5.08
C THR A 369 -15.21 -19.33 6.17
N LEU A 370 -15.03 -18.00 6.07
CA LEU A 370 -14.24 -17.18 7.00
C LEU A 370 -12.75 -17.53 7.05
N GLU A 371 -12.27 -18.36 6.12
CA GLU A 371 -10.86 -18.69 6.00
C GLU A 371 -10.10 -17.51 5.40
N ARG A 372 -8.90 -17.24 5.91
CA ARG A 372 -8.02 -16.25 5.30
C ARG A 372 -7.66 -16.65 3.86
N THR A 373 -7.53 -15.67 2.99
CA THR A 373 -7.09 -15.85 1.60
C THR A 373 -5.78 -15.09 1.31
N SER A 374 -5.13 -14.57 2.36
CA SER A 374 -3.84 -13.89 2.29
C SER A 374 -2.86 -14.36 3.37
N HIS A 375 -1.57 -14.30 3.06
CA HIS A 375 -0.48 -14.43 4.04
C HIS A 375 -0.01 -13.07 4.58
N PHE A 376 -0.57 -11.99 4.06
CA PHE A 376 -0.11 -10.64 4.33
C PHE A 376 -0.96 -10.00 5.43
N VAL A 377 -0.28 -9.38 6.39
CA VAL A 377 -0.88 -8.51 7.40
C VAL A 377 -0.46 -7.08 7.07
N SER A 378 -1.43 -6.21 6.85
CA SER A 378 -1.22 -4.86 6.31
C SER A 378 -1.38 -3.79 7.39
N PHE A 379 -0.41 -2.89 7.48
CA PHE A 379 -0.46 -1.77 8.42
C PHE A 379 -1.67 -0.85 8.18
N VAL A 380 -1.95 -0.55 6.91
CA VAL A 380 -3.04 0.39 6.55
C VAL A 380 -4.41 -0.26 6.73
N ASP A 381 -4.56 -1.53 6.36
CA ASP A 381 -5.85 -2.20 6.52
C ASP A 381 -6.21 -2.36 8.00
N SER A 382 -5.24 -2.74 8.84
CA SER A 382 -5.43 -2.75 10.30
C SER A 382 -5.79 -1.38 10.85
N ALA A 383 -5.13 -0.31 10.39
CA ALA A 383 -5.43 1.05 10.84
C ALA A 383 -6.87 1.47 10.51
N TRP A 384 -7.39 1.12 9.34
CA TRP A 384 -8.76 1.43 8.94
C TRP A 384 -9.81 0.59 9.69
N LEU A 385 -9.49 -0.66 10.02
CA LEU A 385 -10.32 -1.45 10.95
C LEU A 385 -10.34 -0.82 12.34
N THR A 386 -9.17 -0.49 12.88
CA THR A 386 -9.06 0.17 14.20
C THR A 386 -9.84 1.49 14.21
N ALA A 387 -9.78 2.29 13.14
CA ALA A 387 -10.57 3.51 13.04
C ALA A 387 -12.08 3.23 13.07
N GLY A 388 -12.55 2.19 12.38
CA GLY A 388 -13.94 1.77 12.43
C GLY A 388 -14.39 1.30 13.81
N LEU A 389 -13.54 0.54 14.50
CA LEU A 389 -13.77 0.10 15.88
C LEU A 389 -13.82 1.29 16.85
N MET A 390 -12.97 2.31 16.67
CA MET A 390 -13.00 3.54 17.47
C MET A 390 -14.31 4.31 17.25
N VAL A 391 -14.78 4.44 16.00
CA VAL A 391 -16.06 5.09 15.72
C VAL A 391 -17.22 4.33 16.38
N VAL A 392 -17.26 3.00 16.26
CA VAL A 392 -18.30 2.18 16.93
C VAL A 392 -18.22 2.30 18.44
N ARG A 393 -17.01 2.24 19.02
CA ARG A 393 -16.78 2.37 20.46
C ARG A 393 -17.40 3.65 21.03
N ASN A 394 -17.30 4.75 20.31
CA ASN A 394 -17.80 6.05 20.77
C ASN A 394 -19.27 6.29 20.36
N ALA A 395 -19.76 5.68 19.27
CA ALA A 395 -21.13 5.86 18.80
C ALA A 395 -22.15 4.88 19.43
N VAL A 396 -21.70 3.71 19.89
CA VAL A 396 -22.53 2.62 20.44
C VAL A 396 -21.91 2.11 21.75
N PRO A 397 -22.19 2.76 22.90
CA PRO A 397 -21.56 2.44 24.18
C PRO A 397 -21.68 0.97 24.61
N GLU A 398 -22.77 0.30 24.22
CA GLU A 398 -23.00 -1.12 24.51
C GLU A 398 -21.95 -2.04 23.89
N LEU A 399 -21.30 -1.61 22.79
CA LEU A 399 -20.27 -2.36 22.08
C LEU A 399 -18.84 -1.93 22.43
N ALA A 400 -18.69 -0.86 23.23
CA ALA A 400 -17.39 -0.26 23.56
C ALA A 400 -16.37 -1.25 24.13
N GLY A 401 -16.82 -2.18 24.98
CA GLY A 401 -15.97 -3.22 25.57
C GLY A 401 -15.45 -4.23 24.53
N ARG A 402 -16.27 -4.61 23.55
CA ARG A 402 -15.86 -5.51 22.45
C ARG A 402 -14.84 -4.81 21.54
N CYS A 403 -15.16 -3.58 21.13
CA CYS A 403 -14.27 -2.77 20.31
C CYS A 403 -12.92 -2.52 21.00
N SER A 404 -12.91 -2.26 22.31
CA SER A 404 -11.66 -2.03 23.04
C SER A 404 -10.76 -3.25 23.02
N ARG A 405 -11.28 -4.46 23.23
CA ARG A 405 -10.49 -5.70 23.13
C ARG A 405 -9.88 -5.88 21.74
N LEU A 406 -10.65 -5.63 20.68
CA LEU A 406 -10.17 -5.74 19.30
C LEU A 406 -9.12 -4.67 18.95
N ILE A 407 -9.21 -3.46 19.51
CA ILE A 407 -8.21 -2.40 19.33
C ILE A 407 -6.92 -2.70 20.13
N GLU A 408 -7.05 -3.30 21.32
CA GLU A 408 -5.93 -3.56 22.23
C GLU A 408 -5.05 -4.73 21.80
N GLN A 409 -5.61 -5.73 21.09
CA GLN A 409 -4.83 -6.85 20.56
C GLN A 409 -3.91 -6.49 19.39
N GLU A 410 -4.17 -5.37 18.69
CA GLU A 410 -3.33 -4.88 17.59
C GLU A 410 -2.16 -4.04 18.13
N ASP A 411 -0.95 -4.62 18.11
CA ASP A 411 0.30 -3.97 18.54
C ASP A 411 1.10 -3.43 17.34
N TYR A 412 0.94 -2.15 17.04
CA TYR A 412 1.53 -1.48 15.88
C TYR A 412 3.06 -1.38 15.94
N ARG A 413 3.70 -1.71 17.08
CA ARG A 413 5.18 -1.84 17.16
C ARG A 413 5.70 -2.90 16.18
N VAL A 414 4.87 -3.88 15.81
CA VAL A 414 5.20 -4.88 14.79
C VAL A 414 5.54 -4.24 13.44
N PHE A 415 4.89 -3.14 13.08
CA PHE A 415 5.14 -2.40 11.84
C PHE A 415 6.19 -1.31 11.98
N TYR A 416 6.46 -0.84 13.21
CA TYR A 416 7.44 0.21 13.42
C TYR A 416 8.87 -0.31 13.22
N ASP A 417 9.62 0.35 12.35
CA ASP A 417 11.06 0.19 12.22
C ASP A 417 11.77 1.33 12.99
N PRO A 418 12.40 1.06 14.14
CA PRO A 418 13.03 2.10 14.95
C PRO A 418 14.26 2.73 14.29
N VAL A 419 14.83 2.10 13.27
CA VAL A 419 16.00 2.59 12.55
C VAL A 419 15.58 3.55 11.44
N GLU A 420 14.59 3.16 10.65
CA GLU A 420 14.02 4.05 9.63
C GLU A 420 13.14 5.13 10.24
N GLN A 421 12.63 4.88 11.45
CA GLN A 421 11.62 5.66 12.18
C GLN A 421 10.31 5.76 11.37
N LEU A 422 10.00 4.70 10.63
CA LEU A 422 8.85 4.61 9.73
C LEU A 422 8.09 3.32 9.97
N MET A 423 6.83 3.30 9.57
CA MET A 423 6.01 2.10 9.54
C MET A 423 6.29 1.34 8.26
N VAL A 424 6.60 0.05 8.35
CA VAL A 424 6.69 -0.82 7.17
C VAL A 424 5.31 -1.02 6.56
N HIS A 425 5.28 -1.38 5.28
CA HIS A 425 4.04 -1.61 4.55
C HIS A 425 3.19 -2.73 5.17
N GLY A 426 3.84 -3.80 5.63
CA GLY A 426 3.22 -4.84 6.44
C GLY A 426 4.15 -6.02 6.68
N TYR A 427 3.57 -7.20 6.93
CA TYR A 427 4.28 -8.42 7.28
C TYR A 427 3.79 -9.63 6.47
N TYR A 428 4.73 -10.40 5.92
CA TYR A 428 4.47 -11.66 5.22
C TYR A 428 4.65 -12.82 6.20
N VAL A 429 3.53 -13.40 6.66
CA VAL A 429 3.51 -14.46 7.68
C VAL A 429 4.15 -15.75 7.18
N ASN A 430 4.01 -16.08 5.89
CA ASN A 430 4.63 -17.25 5.27
C ASN A 430 6.15 -17.10 5.06
N LEU A 431 6.67 -15.87 5.02
CA LEU A 431 8.10 -15.57 4.87
C LEU A 431 8.78 -15.17 6.19
N PRO A 432 8.11 -15.40 7.33
CA PRO A 432 8.22 -14.59 8.55
C PRO A 432 9.06 -13.30 8.44
N SER A 433 8.64 -12.38 7.56
CA SER A 433 9.43 -11.17 7.28
C SER A 433 8.56 -9.93 7.07
N ARG A 434 9.12 -8.77 7.45
CA ARG A 434 8.56 -7.46 7.12
C ARG A 434 8.71 -7.22 5.63
N SER A 435 7.73 -6.52 5.04
CA SER A 435 7.85 -6.03 3.68
C SER A 435 9.04 -5.09 3.52
N GLU A 436 9.67 -5.08 2.34
CA GLU A 436 10.81 -4.19 2.03
C GLU A 436 10.45 -2.69 1.99
N TYR A 437 9.16 -2.37 1.94
CA TYR A 437 8.66 -1.00 1.78
C TYR A 437 8.22 -0.40 3.11
N SER A 438 8.26 0.92 3.19
CA SER A 438 7.74 1.69 4.33
C SER A 438 6.85 2.84 3.88
N TYR A 439 5.87 3.19 4.71
CA TYR A 439 5.05 4.39 4.55
C TYR A 439 5.85 5.60 5.00
N GLY A 440 6.52 6.26 4.05
CA GLY A 440 7.38 7.41 4.31
C GLY A 440 6.97 8.71 3.63
N LEU A 441 5.80 8.79 3.00
CA LEU A 441 5.25 10.05 2.52
C LEU A 441 4.11 10.44 3.44
N LEU A 442 4.10 11.68 3.95
CA LEU A 442 3.09 12.10 4.92
C LEU A 442 1.70 12.12 4.31
N TYR A 443 1.59 12.65 3.09
CA TYR A 443 0.29 13.00 2.51
C TYR A 443 -0.30 11.83 1.70
N SER A 444 -0.51 10.70 2.38
CA SER A 444 -1.22 9.53 1.86
C SER A 444 -2.28 9.04 2.85
N GLU A 445 -3.07 8.04 2.46
CA GLU A 445 -4.09 7.38 3.28
C GLU A 445 -3.50 6.73 4.54
N ALA A 446 -2.23 6.32 4.47
CA ALA A 446 -1.54 5.63 5.56
C ALA A 446 -1.25 6.49 6.79
N ARG A 447 -1.33 7.82 6.67
CA ARG A 447 -1.06 8.73 7.79
C ARG A 447 -2.00 8.52 8.98
N LEU A 448 -3.20 8.01 8.72
CA LEU A 448 -4.16 7.65 9.78
C LEU A 448 -3.57 6.58 10.71
N GLY A 449 -2.98 5.53 10.15
CA GLY A 449 -2.32 4.47 10.93
C GLY A 449 -1.16 5.00 11.77
N SER A 450 -0.39 5.95 11.21
CA SER A 450 0.70 6.61 11.95
C SER A 450 0.19 7.36 13.17
N LEU A 451 -0.93 8.10 13.04
CA LEU A 451 -1.56 8.80 14.17
C LEU A 451 -2.10 7.83 15.21
N ILE A 452 -2.78 6.77 14.78
CA ILE A 452 -3.32 5.73 15.67
C ILE A 452 -2.19 5.08 16.48
N ALA A 453 -1.09 4.69 15.83
CA ALA A 453 0.05 4.08 16.50
C ALA A 453 0.72 5.03 17.51
N ILE A 454 0.85 6.33 17.17
CA ILE A 454 1.35 7.33 18.11
C ILE A 454 0.39 7.51 19.30
N GLY A 455 -0.92 7.57 19.06
CA GLY A 455 -1.93 7.74 20.11
C GLY A 455 -2.00 6.54 21.07
N LYS A 456 -1.75 5.34 20.54
CA LYS A 456 -1.58 4.10 21.33
C LYS A 456 -0.26 4.07 22.11
N GLY A 457 0.69 4.95 21.81
CA GLY A 457 2.04 4.94 22.40
C GLY A 457 2.96 3.87 21.82
N GLU A 458 2.59 3.31 20.66
CA GLU A 458 3.27 2.22 19.96
C GLU A 458 4.22 2.70 18.86
N ALA A 459 4.22 4.02 18.60
CA ALA A 459 5.22 4.70 17.82
C ALA A 459 5.57 6.06 18.45
N PRO A 460 6.84 6.50 18.40
CA PRO A 460 7.20 7.82 18.89
C PRO A 460 6.68 8.92 17.95
N VAL A 461 6.42 10.11 18.49
CA VAL A 461 6.00 11.29 17.70
C VAL A 461 6.99 11.63 16.58
N GLU A 462 8.28 11.34 16.76
CA GLU A 462 9.32 11.51 15.74
C GLU A 462 8.97 10.84 14.39
N HIS A 463 8.25 9.70 14.43
CA HIS A 463 7.75 9.03 13.25
C HIS A 463 6.94 9.97 12.34
N TRP A 464 6.09 10.82 12.93
CA TRP A 464 5.27 11.78 12.20
C TRP A 464 6.11 12.74 11.37
N TYR A 465 7.22 13.23 11.92
CA TYR A 465 8.12 14.18 11.28
C TYR A 465 9.15 13.51 10.37
N ARG A 466 9.36 12.20 10.52
CA ARG A 466 10.22 11.41 9.64
C ARG A 466 9.64 11.24 8.24
N MET A 467 8.30 11.18 8.13
CA MET A 467 7.61 11.09 6.84
C MET A 467 7.91 12.33 5.98
N ALA A 468 8.20 12.12 4.70
CA ALA A 468 8.52 13.18 3.77
C ALA A 468 7.31 14.09 3.53
N ARG A 469 7.52 15.40 3.58
CA ARG A 469 6.65 16.40 2.94
C ARG A 469 7.11 16.67 1.52
N THR A 470 8.42 16.66 1.31
CA THR A 470 9.05 16.75 -0.02
C THR A 470 10.28 15.84 -0.06
N PHE A 471 10.57 15.24 -1.22
CA PHE A 471 11.80 14.45 -1.38
C PHE A 471 13.01 15.34 -1.76
N PRO A 472 14.25 14.82 -1.68
CA PRO A 472 15.44 15.50 -2.16
C PRO A 472 15.34 15.94 -3.62
N ALA A 473 15.98 17.05 -4.00
CA ALA A 473 16.03 17.49 -5.39
C ALA A 473 16.82 16.53 -6.30
N SER A 474 17.72 15.73 -5.72
CA SER A 474 18.46 14.67 -6.44
C SER A 474 17.56 13.53 -6.93
N PHE A 475 16.36 13.38 -6.36
CA PHE A 475 15.40 12.36 -6.78
C PHE A 475 14.70 12.85 -8.05
N ASP A 476 15.36 12.69 -9.19
CA ASP A 476 14.91 13.15 -10.51
C ASP A 476 13.68 12.40 -11.08
N TRP A 477 13.33 11.26 -10.48
CA TRP A 477 12.11 10.50 -10.79
C TRP A 477 10.81 11.20 -10.35
N GLN A 478 10.92 12.26 -9.55
CA GLN A 478 9.75 12.98 -9.08
C GLN A 478 9.01 13.66 -10.23
N SER A 479 7.68 13.79 -10.13
CA SER A 479 6.88 14.48 -11.15
C SER A 479 7.31 15.93 -11.36
N GLN A 480 7.81 16.57 -10.30
CA GLN A 480 8.34 17.93 -10.26
C GLN A 480 9.42 18.06 -9.16
N SER A 481 10.35 19.00 -9.31
CA SER A 481 11.29 19.34 -8.24
C SER A 481 10.62 20.23 -7.18
N PRO A 482 10.80 19.94 -5.88
CA PRO A 482 10.23 20.77 -4.82
C PRO A 482 10.83 22.18 -4.81
N LYS A 483 10.00 23.17 -4.45
CA LYS A 483 10.33 24.60 -4.33
C LYS A 483 10.60 24.97 -2.88
N ARG A 484 11.47 25.98 -2.69
CA ARG A 484 11.84 26.54 -1.38
C ARG A 484 12.20 25.46 -0.35
N ARG A 485 13.07 24.52 -0.73
CA ARG A 485 13.54 23.47 0.17
C ARG A 485 14.40 24.08 1.26
N VAL A 486 13.93 24.00 2.49
CA VAL A 486 14.62 24.45 3.69
C VAL A 486 14.35 23.43 4.79
N ASP A 487 15.32 23.21 5.67
CA ASP A 487 15.08 22.42 6.86
C ASP A 487 14.08 23.18 7.76
N ARG A 488 13.08 22.45 8.24
CA ARG A 488 12.05 22.97 9.14
C ARG A 488 12.20 22.27 10.48
N THR A 489 12.05 23.03 11.56
CA THR A 489 12.01 22.49 12.92
C THR A 489 10.63 22.72 13.50
N VAL A 490 9.93 21.64 13.84
CA VAL A 490 8.60 21.68 14.48
C VAL A 490 8.61 20.69 15.65
N GLY A 491 8.21 21.16 16.83
CA GLY A 491 8.20 20.32 18.03
C GLY A 491 9.57 19.73 18.42
N GLY A 492 10.68 20.39 18.05
CA GLY A 492 12.04 19.90 18.27
C GLY A 492 12.56 18.93 17.18
N TYR A 493 11.74 18.56 16.21
CA TYR A 493 12.11 17.65 15.12
C TYR A 493 12.47 18.43 13.86
N THR A 494 13.62 18.15 13.28
CA THR A 494 14.09 18.80 12.05
C THR A 494 13.92 17.88 10.85
N PHE A 495 13.26 18.36 9.80
CA PHE A 495 12.99 17.60 8.58
C PHE A 495 13.00 18.49 7.34
N PRO A 496 13.22 17.92 6.12
CA PRO A 496 13.18 18.69 4.89
C PRO A 496 11.78 19.23 4.60
N GLY A 497 11.65 20.55 4.65
CA GLY A 497 10.47 21.28 4.24
C GLY A 497 10.52 21.73 2.78
N GLY A 498 9.47 22.45 2.39
CA GLY A 498 9.29 22.97 1.03
C GLY A 498 7.88 22.69 0.55
N HIS A 499 7.64 22.96 -0.73
CA HIS A 499 6.35 22.70 -1.34
C HIS A 499 6.48 22.49 -2.85
N TYR A 500 5.44 21.97 -3.46
CA TYR A 500 5.26 21.95 -4.91
C TYR A 500 4.33 23.10 -5.28
N SER A 501 4.25 23.42 -6.56
CA SER A 501 3.37 24.49 -7.00
C SER A 501 2.84 24.26 -8.40
N TRP A 502 1.54 24.45 -8.60
CA TRP A 502 0.92 24.42 -9.92
C TRP A 502 -0.13 25.52 -10.05
N LYS A 503 0.00 26.36 -11.09
CA LYS A 503 -0.87 27.52 -11.35
C LYS A 503 -1.18 28.37 -10.11
N GLY A 504 -0.14 28.70 -9.35
CA GLY A 504 -0.22 29.53 -8.14
C GLY A 504 -0.62 28.81 -6.85
N LEU A 505 -1.08 27.56 -6.93
CA LEU A 505 -1.44 26.76 -5.75
C LEU A 505 -0.22 26.01 -5.22
N LYS A 506 0.06 26.16 -3.92
CA LYS A 506 1.09 25.39 -3.21
C LYS A 506 0.49 24.10 -2.65
N TYR A 507 1.22 23.01 -2.71
CA TYR A 507 0.80 21.72 -2.15
C TYR A 507 1.99 20.86 -1.74
N VAL A 508 1.74 19.86 -0.90
CA VAL A 508 2.61 18.72 -0.62
C VAL A 508 2.00 17.50 -1.33
N PRO A 509 2.79 16.72 -2.09
CA PRO A 509 2.26 15.69 -2.97
C PRO A 509 1.85 14.43 -2.21
N SER A 510 0.91 13.66 -2.77
CA SER A 510 0.72 12.23 -2.45
C SER A 510 1.65 11.36 -3.30
N TRP A 511 1.52 10.03 -3.34
CA TRP A 511 2.37 9.22 -4.22
C TRP A 511 1.91 9.32 -5.66
N GLY A 512 0.64 9.01 -5.89
CA GLY A 512 0.00 8.93 -7.20
C GLY A 512 -0.68 10.21 -7.66
N GLY A 513 -0.94 11.16 -6.76
CA GLY A 513 -1.76 12.33 -7.03
C GLY A 513 -3.24 11.98 -7.20
N SER A 514 -3.69 10.86 -6.62
CA SER A 514 -5.11 10.50 -6.56
C SER A 514 -5.82 11.24 -5.41
N LEU A 515 -7.11 11.51 -5.57
CA LEU A 515 -7.88 12.14 -4.49
C LEU A 515 -8.13 11.19 -3.32
N PHE A 516 -8.14 9.88 -3.53
CA PHE A 516 -8.22 8.89 -2.45
C PHE A 516 -7.09 9.07 -1.43
N GLU A 517 -5.83 9.06 -1.88
CA GLU A 517 -4.65 9.21 -1.00
C GLU A 517 -4.73 10.52 -0.18
N ALA A 518 -5.24 11.58 -0.81
CA ALA A 518 -5.35 12.89 -0.19
C ALA A 518 -6.50 12.97 0.82
N LEU A 519 -7.70 12.54 0.42
CA LEU A 519 -8.95 12.88 1.08
C LEU A 519 -9.57 11.74 1.89
N MET A 520 -9.19 10.47 1.69
CA MET A 520 -9.76 9.37 2.46
C MET A 520 -9.58 9.57 3.99
N PRO A 521 -8.42 10.02 4.51
CA PRO A 521 -8.30 10.26 5.95
C PRO A 521 -9.26 11.33 6.50
N LEU A 522 -9.77 12.24 5.66
CA LEU A 522 -10.76 13.23 6.09
C LEU A 522 -12.11 12.58 6.46
N LEU A 523 -12.36 11.32 6.11
CA LEU A 523 -13.55 10.60 6.55
C LEU A 523 -13.64 10.49 8.08
N VAL A 524 -12.49 10.45 8.76
CA VAL A 524 -12.42 10.34 10.23
C VAL A 524 -11.63 11.48 10.88
N LEU A 525 -10.72 12.15 10.15
CA LEU A 525 -9.95 13.30 10.63
C LEU A 525 -10.54 14.62 10.11
N ASP A 526 -11.00 15.50 10.98
CA ASP A 526 -11.37 16.86 10.59
C ASP A 526 -10.12 17.76 10.44
N GLU A 527 -9.31 17.47 9.41
CA GLU A 527 -8.06 18.19 9.12
C GLU A 527 -8.31 19.66 8.74
N LEU A 528 -9.51 20.01 8.28
CA LEU A 528 -9.87 21.39 7.98
C LEU A 528 -10.01 22.22 9.26
N ARG A 529 -10.61 21.64 10.31
CA ARG A 529 -10.76 22.29 11.61
C ARG A 529 -9.47 22.22 12.45
N HIS A 530 -8.80 21.07 12.48
CA HIS A 530 -7.63 20.85 13.34
C HIS A 530 -6.29 21.27 12.72
N ALA A 531 -6.21 21.33 11.39
CA ALA A 531 -4.97 21.60 10.65
C ALA A 531 -5.17 22.59 9.48
N PRO A 532 -5.83 23.75 9.69
CA PRO A 532 -6.21 24.67 8.61
C PRO A 532 -5.02 25.32 7.89
N ALA A 533 -3.83 25.32 8.50
CA ALA A 533 -2.60 25.85 7.90
C ALA A 533 -1.68 24.77 7.28
N SER A 534 -2.01 23.49 7.46
CA SER A 534 -1.22 22.34 7.01
C SER A 534 -2.06 21.37 6.19
N LEU A 535 -2.45 20.22 6.77
CA LEU A 535 -3.12 19.13 6.08
C LEU A 535 -4.46 19.56 5.48
N GLY A 536 -5.28 20.32 6.22
CA GLY A 536 -6.54 20.84 5.71
C GLY A 536 -6.36 21.78 4.52
N ARG A 537 -5.35 22.67 4.56
CA ARG A 537 -5.01 23.54 3.42
C ARG A 537 -4.52 22.73 2.21
N ASN A 538 -3.76 21.66 2.46
CA ASN A 538 -3.29 20.78 1.40
C ASN A 538 -4.44 19.99 0.77
N ALA A 539 -5.44 19.58 1.56
CA ALA A 539 -6.64 18.90 1.08
C ALA A 539 -7.41 19.78 0.09
N VAL A 540 -7.65 21.04 0.45
CA VAL A 540 -8.26 22.03 -0.44
C VAL A 540 -7.44 22.21 -1.72
N ALA A 541 -6.11 22.33 -1.60
CA ALA A 541 -5.23 22.48 -2.77
C ALA A 541 -5.28 21.25 -3.70
N HIS A 542 -5.30 20.03 -3.16
CA HIS A 542 -5.44 18.79 -3.94
C HIS A 542 -6.77 18.75 -4.69
N THR A 543 -7.89 19.07 -4.03
CA THR A 543 -9.21 19.16 -4.68
C THR A 543 -9.22 20.19 -5.82
N GLN A 544 -8.70 21.39 -5.57
CA GLN A 544 -8.63 22.47 -6.56
C GLN A 544 -7.77 22.10 -7.77
N ILE A 545 -6.56 21.59 -7.53
CA ILE A 545 -5.65 21.19 -8.59
C ILE A 545 -6.24 20.03 -9.37
N GLN A 546 -6.87 19.05 -8.72
CA GLN A 546 -7.47 17.92 -9.43
C GLN A 546 -8.63 18.38 -10.33
N ARG A 547 -9.55 19.20 -9.81
CA ARG A 547 -10.66 19.79 -10.59
C ARG A 547 -10.13 20.57 -11.80
N ARG A 548 -9.22 21.51 -11.56
CA ARG A 548 -8.65 22.36 -12.62
C ARG A 548 -7.82 21.56 -13.62
N PHE A 549 -7.09 20.55 -13.20
CA PHE A 549 -6.33 19.70 -14.11
C PHE A 549 -7.26 18.90 -15.03
N ALA A 550 -8.29 18.26 -14.49
CA ALA A 550 -9.25 17.52 -15.29
C ALA A 550 -10.01 18.43 -16.28
N LEU A 551 -10.57 19.54 -15.80
CA LEU A 551 -11.41 20.42 -16.63
C LEU A 551 -10.60 21.31 -17.59
N GLU A 552 -9.47 21.87 -17.14
CA GLU A 552 -8.69 22.83 -17.94
C GLU A 552 -7.60 22.16 -18.78
N GLN A 553 -6.90 21.14 -18.26
CA GLN A 553 -5.77 20.50 -18.97
C GLN A 553 -6.21 19.29 -19.79
N LEU A 554 -6.96 18.37 -19.17
CA LEU A 554 -7.43 17.16 -19.86
C LEU A 554 -8.67 17.43 -20.72
N ARG A 555 -9.33 18.58 -20.49
CA ARG A 555 -10.60 18.99 -21.11
C ARG A 555 -11.69 17.95 -20.89
N TYR A 556 -11.69 17.30 -19.74
CA TYR A 556 -12.77 16.41 -19.34
C TYR A 556 -14.00 17.25 -18.95
N PRO A 557 -15.22 16.75 -19.20
CA PRO A 557 -16.44 17.43 -18.78
C PRO A 557 -16.74 17.26 -17.27
N VAL A 558 -16.07 16.29 -16.63
CA VAL A 558 -16.20 15.93 -15.21
C VAL A 558 -14.82 15.65 -14.62
N TRP A 559 -14.71 15.63 -13.30
CA TRP A 559 -13.47 15.36 -12.58
C TRP A 559 -13.64 14.31 -11.48
N GLY A 560 -12.53 13.83 -10.92
CA GLY A 560 -12.53 12.77 -9.91
C GLY A 560 -11.59 11.63 -10.27
N LEU A 561 -10.31 11.95 -10.50
CA LEU A 561 -9.27 10.96 -10.81
C LEU A 561 -8.79 10.27 -9.51
N SER A 562 -9.04 8.96 -9.43
CA SER A 562 -8.66 8.13 -8.29
C SER A 562 -8.68 6.65 -8.70
N PRO A 563 -7.95 5.74 -8.01
CA PRO A 563 -7.98 4.32 -8.30
C PRO A 563 -9.41 3.73 -8.31
N SER A 564 -9.75 3.01 -9.37
CA SER A 564 -11.09 2.48 -9.60
C SER A 564 -11.07 1.32 -10.59
N SER A 565 -12.21 0.67 -10.78
CA SER A 565 -12.46 -0.24 -11.89
C SER A 565 -12.11 0.43 -13.23
N THR A 566 -11.58 -0.35 -14.16
CA THR A 566 -11.44 0.10 -15.55
C THR A 566 -12.84 0.25 -16.16
N PRO A 567 -13.11 1.29 -16.98
CA PRO A 567 -14.36 1.41 -17.72
C PRO A 567 -14.66 0.22 -18.66
N ALA A 568 -13.67 -0.62 -18.97
CA ALA A 568 -13.90 -1.88 -19.68
C ALA A 568 -14.60 -2.94 -18.81
N GLY A 569 -14.66 -2.75 -17.49
CA GLY A 569 -15.30 -3.66 -16.53
C GLY A 569 -14.48 -4.92 -16.20
N ASP A 570 -13.28 -5.04 -16.77
CA ASP A 570 -12.44 -6.24 -16.74
C ASP A 570 -11.29 -6.17 -15.73
N GLY A 571 -11.03 -5.01 -15.13
CA GLY A 571 -9.89 -4.85 -14.23
C GLY A 571 -9.96 -3.62 -13.34
N TYR A 572 -8.81 -3.29 -12.77
CA TYR A 572 -8.61 -2.15 -11.87
C TYR A 572 -7.46 -1.29 -12.37
N GLY A 573 -7.56 0.03 -12.19
CA GLY A 573 -6.53 0.97 -12.60
C GLY A 573 -6.25 2.04 -11.55
N GLU A 574 -4.97 2.37 -11.40
CA GLU A 574 -4.52 3.51 -10.62
C GLU A 574 -4.59 4.79 -11.49
N TYR A 575 -5.47 5.71 -11.10
CA TYR A 575 -5.66 6.98 -11.78
C TYR A 575 -5.39 8.14 -10.83
N GLY A 576 -4.82 9.22 -11.37
CA GLY A 576 -4.51 10.41 -10.59
C GLY A 576 -4.10 11.58 -11.45
N VAL A 577 -3.82 12.68 -10.80
CA VAL A 577 -3.24 13.87 -11.42
C VAL A 577 -1.74 13.84 -11.21
N ARG A 578 -1.00 13.48 -12.26
CA ARG A 578 0.46 13.25 -12.19
C ARG A 578 1.22 14.33 -11.43
N ILE A 579 0.84 15.60 -11.60
CA ILE A 579 1.50 16.73 -10.91
C ILE A 579 1.30 16.69 -9.39
N LEU A 580 0.16 16.21 -8.88
CA LEU A 580 -0.12 16.08 -7.45
C LEU A 580 0.62 14.92 -6.78
N GLY A 581 1.14 13.97 -7.57
CA GLY A 581 1.90 12.84 -7.07
C GLY A 581 3.40 13.08 -7.08
N ALA A 582 4.11 12.57 -6.10
CA ALA A 582 5.57 12.54 -6.10
C ALA A 582 6.07 11.71 -7.28
N ARG A 583 5.45 10.56 -7.60
CA ARG A 583 5.66 9.83 -8.86
C ARG A 583 4.61 10.19 -9.90
N GLY A 584 3.35 10.26 -9.44
CA GLY A 584 2.20 10.64 -10.26
C GLY A 584 1.68 9.50 -11.13
N TYR A 585 0.45 9.08 -10.87
CA TYR A 585 -0.32 8.16 -11.71
C TYR A 585 -0.72 8.82 -13.02
N ARG A 586 -1.09 7.98 -13.99
CA ARG A 586 -1.68 8.44 -15.24
C ARG A 586 -3.10 8.96 -15.00
N ALA A 587 -3.52 9.90 -15.82
CA ALA A 587 -4.94 10.22 -15.95
C ALA A 587 -5.70 9.05 -16.61
N GLY A 588 -7.02 9.04 -16.52
CA GLY A 588 -7.86 8.02 -17.12
C GLY A 588 -9.30 8.13 -16.65
N ALA A 589 -9.81 7.05 -16.05
CA ALA A 589 -11.19 6.98 -15.61
C ALA A 589 -11.49 8.01 -14.51
N VAL A 590 -12.71 8.55 -14.54
CA VAL A 590 -13.26 9.36 -13.45
C VAL A 590 -14.17 8.49 -12.61
N THR A 591 -14.07 8.63 -11.28
CA THR A 591 -14.81 7.82 -10.32
C THR A 591 -15.61 8.68 -9.33
N PRO A 592 -16.89 8.40 -9.10
CA PRO A 592 -17.75 9.21 -8.24
C PRO A 592 -17.31 9.31 -6.78
N HIS A 593 -16.61 8.31 -6.24
CA HIS A 593 -16.13 8.37 -4.86
C HIS A 593 -15.12 9.51 -4.64
N ALA A 594 -14.30 9.82 -5.64
CA ALA A 594 -13.35 10.93 -5.57
C ALA A 594 -14.06 12.29 -5.54
N ALA A 595 -15.17 12.42 -6.29
CA ALA A 595 -16.03 13.59 -6.24
C ALA A 595 -16.77 13.69 -4.90
N ALA A 596 -17.27 12.57 -4.36
CA ALA A 596 -17.93 12.54 -3.06
C ALA A 596 -16.98 12.92 -1.90
N LEU A 597 -15.74 12.41 -1.90
CA LEU A 597 -14.73 12.81 -0.91
C LEU A 597 -14.48 14.33 -0.90
N ALA A 598 -14.61 14.97 -2.06
CA ALA A 598 -14.43 16.41 -2.17
C ALA A 598 -15.56 17.23 -1.52
N LEU A 599 -16.68 16.63 -1.12
CA LEU A 599 -17.70 17.27 -0.26
C LEU A 599 -17.09 17.82 1.05
N LEU A 600 -15.99 17.22 1.51
CA LEU A 600 -15.26 17.60 2.72
C LEU A 600 -14.33 18.80 2.52
N THR A 601 -14.18 19.30 1.30
CA THR A 601 -13.22 20.40 0.97
C THR A 601 -13.82 21.49 0.09
N GLU A 602 -14.51 21.12 -0.99
CA GLU A 602 -15.21 22.04 -1.90
C GLU A 602 -16.63 21.53 -2.19
N PRO A 603 -17.57 21.64 -1.23
CA PRO A 603 -18.90 21.03 -1.32
C PRO A 603 -19.69 21.45 -2.56
N GLU A 604 -19.77 22.74 -2.86
CA GLU A 604 -20.50 23.23 -4.04
C GLU A 604 -19.97 22.63 -5.35
N ALA A 605 -18.65 22.59 -5.52
CA ALA A 605 -18.01 22.02 -6.70
C ALA A 605 -18.18 20.49 -6.79
N ALA A 606 -18.17 19.81 -5.64
CA ALA A 606 -18.40 18.37 -5.55
C ALA A 606 -19.84 18.01 -5.93
N VAL A 607 -20.84 18.71 -5.38
CA VAL A 607 -22.26 18.49 -5.70
C VAL A 607 -22.52 18.72 -7.19
N ALA A 608 -22.04 19.84 -7.73
CA ALA A 608 -22.17 20.14 -9.16
C ALA A 608 -21.56 19.04 -10.04
N ASN A 609 -20.39 18.52 -9.67
CA ASN A 609 -19.73 17.46 -10.42
C ASN A 609 -20.45 16.10 -10.31
N LEU A 610 -20.97 15.74 -9.12
CA LEU A 610 -21.80 14.54 -8.95
C LEU A 610 -23.07 14.61 -9.80
N ARG A 611 -23.73 15.77 -9.87
CA ARG A 611 -24.85 15.98 -10.80
C ARG A 611 -24.44 15.80 -12.25
N GLN A 612 -23.34 16.43 -12.67
CA GLN A 612 -22.84 16.27 -14.04
C GLN A 612 -22.50 14.81 -14.36
N LEU A 613 -21.98 14.04 -13.40
CA LEU A 613 -21.74 12.61 -13.56
C LEU A 613 -23.05 11.82 -13.79
N ALA A 614 -24.09 12.11 -13.02
CA ALA A 614 -25.39 11.46 -13.16
C ALA A 614 -26.13 11.88 -14.45
N GLU A 615 -26.02 13.15 -14.84
CA GLU A 615 -26.70 13.70 -16.02
C GLU A 615 -26.06 13.25 -17.35
N ARG A 616 -24.73 13.16 -17.40
CA ARG A 616 -24.00 12.91 -18.65
C ARG A 616 -23.84 11.44 -18.99
N TYR A 617 -23.88 10.56 -17.99
CA TYR A 617 -23.50 9.16 -18.14
C TYR A 617 -24.53 8.23 -17.50
N PRO A 618 -24.67 6.99 -18.00
CA PRO A 618 -25.46 5.94 -17.35
C PRO A 618 -24.72 5.38 -16.13
N LEU A 619 -24.34 6.25 -15.20
CA LEU A 619 -23.45 5.95 -14.07
C LEU A 619 -24.20 5.81 -12.74
N TYR A 620 -25.50 6.11 -12.70
CA TYR A 620 -26.31 6.04 -11.48
C TYR A 620 -27.38 4.94 -11.59
N GLY A 621 -27.31 3.94 -10.70
CA GLY A 621 -28.28 2.85 -10.58
C GLY A 621 -29.06 2.89 -9.27
N ASP A 622 -29.81 1.83 -8.97
CA ASP A 622 -30.63 1.74 -7.75
C ASP A 622 -29.86 1.88 -6.43
N PHE A 623 -28.57 1.55 -6.47
CA PHE A 623 -27.66 1.59 -5.33
C PHE A 623 -26.72 2.80 -5.37
N GLY A 624 -27.10 3.85 -6.12
CA GLY A 624 -26.29 5.04 -6.30
C GLY A 624 -25.33 4.90 -7.47
N PHE A 625 -24.19 5.56 -7.36
CA PHE A 625 -23.19 5.58 -8.43
C PHE A 625 -22.46 4.24 -8.60
N TYR A 626 -22.34 3.80 -9.85
CA TYR A 626 -21.36 2.79 -10.25
C TYR A 626 -19.93 3.33 -10.18
N ASP A 627 -18.97 2.41 -10.22
CA ASP A 627 -17.61 2.69 -9.78
C ASP A 627 -16.84 3.70 -10.63
N ALA A 628 -16.95 3.67 -11.96
CA ALA A 628 -16.15 4.54 -12.82
C ALA A 628 -16.73 4.75 -14.22
N VAL A 629 -16.29 5.82 -14.87
CA VAL A 629 -16.61 6.17 -16.25
C VAL A 629 -15.37 6.61 -17.02
N ASP A 630 -15.31 6.29 -18.31
CA ASP A 630 -14.43 6.99 -19.25
C ASP A 630 -15.02 8.39 -19.51
N PRO A 631 -14.38 9.48 -19.04
CA PRO A 631 -14.94 10.82 -19.13
C PRO A 631 -15.07 11.33 -20.57
N ARG A 632 -14.40 10.72 -21.56
CA ARG A 632 -14.51 11.08 -22.97
C ARG A 632 -15.50 10.18 -23.71
N GLY A 633 -15.34 8.86 -23.55
CA GLY A 633 -16.12 7.87 -24.28
C GLY A 633 -17.46 7.52 -23.65
N GLY A 634 -17.70 7.89 -22.38
CA GLY A 634 -18.94 7.61 -21.65
C GLY A 634 -19.13 6.14 -21.26
N ARG A 635 -18.15 5.27 -21.53
CA ARG A 635 -18.20 3.86 -21.12
C ARG A 635 -18.14 3.74 -19.61
N VAL A 636 -19.02 2.93 -19.01
CA VAL A 636 -19.18 2.79 -17.56
C VAL A 636 -18.70 1.42 -17.08
N ALA A 637 -17.98 1.41 -15.95
CA ALA A 637 -17.72 0.22 -15.16
C ALA A 637 -18.91 -0.03 -14.23
N TYR A 638 -19.83 -0.91 -14.63
CA TYR A 638 -21.02 -1.30 -13.85
C TYR A 638 -20.69 -2.20 -12.65
N ASN A 639 -19.79 -1.72 -11.79
CA ASN A 639 -19.29 -2.40 -10.62
C ASN A 639 -19.67 -1.62 -9.36
N TYR A 640 -19.85 -2.33 -8.26
CA TYR A 640 -19.88 -1.78 -6.92
C TYR A 640 -18.68 -2.33 -6.14
N LEU A 641 -17.83 -1.44 -5.65
CA LEU A 641 -16.72 -1.76 -4.75
C LEU A 641 -17.08 -1.30 -3.34
N ALA A 642 -17.06 -2.19 -2.35
CA ALA A 642 -17.43 -1.85 -0.97
C ALA A 642 -16.63 -0.66 -0.43
N LEU A 643 -15.33 -0.61 -0.73
CA LEU A 643 -14.43 0.50 -0.40
C LEU A 643 -14.98 1.84 -0.93
N ASN A 644 -15.24 1.92 -2.22
CA ASN A 644 -15.64 3.17 -2.88
C ASN A 644 -17.04 3.63 -2.47
N GLN A 645 -17.98 2.69 -2.33
CA GLN A 645 -19.33 2.98 -1.83
C GLN A 645 -19.32 3.45 -0.38
N SER A 646 -18.47 2.86 0.46
CA SER A 646 -18.33 3.29 1.85
C SER A 646 -17.78 4.71 1.94
N MET A 647 -16.78 5.06 1.13
CA MET A 647 -16.26 6.44 1.08
C MET A 647 -17.32 7.46 0.65
N ILE A 648 -18.19 7.11 -0.31
CA ILE A 648 -19.32 7.95 -0.72
C ILE A 648 -20.24 8.21 0.47
N LEU A 649 -20.72 7.16 1.15
CA LEU A 649 -21.67 7.32 2.25
C LEU A 649 -21.07 8.05 3.44
N LEU A 650 -19.81 7.77 3.80
CA LEU A 650 -19.14 8.42 4.92
C LEU A 650 -18.88 9.90 4.65
N ALA A 651 -18.50 10.27 3.42
CA ALA A 651 -18.37 11.68 3.03
C ALA A 651 -19.71 12.41 3.08
N LEU A 652 -20.79 11.77 2.61
CA LEU A 652 -22.16 12.30 2.71
C LEU A 652 -22.60 12.46 4.17
N ALA A 653 -22.32 11.48 5.03
CA ALA A 653 -22.67 11.54 6.44
C ALA A 653 -21.99 12.72 7.15
N ASN A 654 -20.68 12.89 6.93
CA ASN A 654 -19.95 14.02 7.47
C ASN A 654 -20.47 15.36 6.91
N HIS A 655 -20.80 15.43 5.62
CA HIS A 655 -21.35 16.66 5.05
C HIS A 655 -22.75 17.00 5.57
N LEU A 656 -23.67 16.02 5.62
CA LEU A 656 -25.08 16.21 5.98
C LEU A 656 -25.33 16.32 7.50
N ARG A 657 -24.36 15.92 8.33
CA ARG A 657 -24.46 15.88 9.81
C ARG A 657 -23.26 16.49 10.53
N ASP A 658 -22.64 17.50 9.93
CA ASP A 658 -21.53 18.29 10.50
C ASP A 658 -20.43 17.41 11.13
N GLY A 659 -19.75 16.67 10.26
CA GLY A 659 -18.61 15.82 10.62
C GLY A 659 -18.94 14.71 11.60
N VAL A 660 -20.14 14.11 11.56
CA VAL A 660 -20.60 13.17 12.60
C VAL A 660 -19.64 11.99 12.82
N ILE A 661 -19.05 11.42 11.77
CA ILE A 661 -18.08 10.33 11.89
C ILE A 661 -16.73 10.86 12.41
N GLN A 662 -16.31 12.04 11.95
CA GLN A 662 -15.11 12.71 12.46
C GLN A 662 -15.23 13.00 13.96
N ARG A 663 -16.42 13.41 14.45
CA ARG A 663 -16.69 13.67 15.87
C ARG A 663 -16.63 12.40 16.71
N HIS A 664 -17.22 11.30 16.24
CA HIS A 664 -17.13 10.00 16.93
C HIS A 664 -15.69 9.50 17.01
N PHE A 665 -14.91 9.65 15.93
CA PHE A 665 -13.50 9.29 15.93
C PHE A 665 -12.65 10.20 16.84
N ALA A 666 -12.87 11.51 16.78
CA ALA A 666 -12.16 12.50 17.60
C ALA A 666 -12.45 12.38 19.11
N ALA A 667 -13.61 11.82 19.48
CA ALA A 667 -13.97 11.54 20.87
C ALA A 667 -13.14 10.41 21.48
N ASP A 668 -12.47 9.60 20.66
CA ASP A 668 -11.72 8.44 21.12
C ASP A 668 -10.49 8.83 21.96
N PRO A 669 -10.27 8.24 23.15
CA PRO A 669 -9.14 8.61 24.02
C PRO A 669 -7.76 8.44 23.38
N ILE A 670 -7.60 7.50 22.43
CA ILE A 670 -6.34 7.31 21.69
C ILE A 670 -6.12 8.51 20.76
N VAL A 671 -7.19 8.94 20.08
CA VAL A 671 -7.15 10.02 19.10
C VAL A 671 -6.96 11.38 19.79
N GLN A 672 -7.64 11.61 20.92
CA GLN A 672 -7.50 12.85 21.70
C GLN A 672 -6.04 13.19 22.08
N ARG A 673 -5.21 12.17 22.32
CA ARG A 673 -3.77 12.34 22.62
C ARG A 673 -2.97 12.92 21.45
N VAL A 674 -3.42 12.69 20.22
CA VAL A 674 -2.69 13.06 18.99
C VAL A 674 -3.39 14.12 18.14
N LEU A 675 -4.64 14.49 18.42
CA LEU A 675 -5.31 15.59 17.71
C LEU A 675 -4.49 16.89 17.67
N PRO A 676 -3.83 17.33 18.78
CA PRO A 676 -3.00 18.53 18.73
C PRO A 676 -1.83 18.44 17.75
N LEU A 677 -1.33 17.22 17.44
CA LEU A 677 -0.21 17.00 16.52
C LEU A 677 -0.53 17.51 15.11
N LEU A 678 -1.78 17.37 14.66
CA LEU A 678 -2.21 17.78 13.32
C LEU A 678 -1.99 19.28 13.04
N GLY A 679 -2.20 20.11 14.08
CA GLY A 679 -2.11 21.57 13.99
C GLY A 679 -0.72 22.14 14.21
N THR A 680 0.29 21.31 14.48
CA THR A 680 1.65 21.78 14.82
C THR A 680 2.40 22.40 13.64
N GLU A 681 2.06 22.00 12.43
CA GLU A 681 2.75 22.41 11.20
C GLU A 681 2.01 23.48 10.42
N ARG A 682 2.76 24.28 9.68
CA ARG A 682 2.28 25.18 8.63
C ARG A 682 3.00 24.83 7.33
N LEU A 683 2.40 24.01 6.47
CA LEU A 683 3.14 23.36 5.36
C LEU A 683 3.76 24.37 4.37
N PHE A 684 3.07 25.48 4.10
CA PHE A 684 3.39 26.38 2.99
C PHE A 684 4.06 27.70 3.37
N ASP A 685 4.19 27.96 4.67
CA ASP A 685 4.70 29.21 5.22
C ASP A 685 6.19 29.12 5.53
#